data_AF-A0A7R8W608-F1
#
_entry.id   AF-A0A7R8W608-F1
#
_cell.length_a   1.000
_cell.length_b   1.000
_cell.length_c   1.000
_cell.angle_alpha   90.00
_cell.angle_beta   90.00
_cell.angle_gamma   90.00
#
_symmetry.space_group_name_H-M   'P 1'
#
loop_
_entity.id
_entity.type
_entity.pdbx_description
1 polymer ?
#
loop_
_entity_poly.entity_id
_entity_poly.type
_entity_poly.pdbx_seq_one_letter_code
_entity_poly.pdbx_strand_id
1 'polypeptide(L)'
;QLGTPTREFNQRLIPTVRQYVEQLPAYPGLRDLSEKGLERKGGRRLSDCPYSAMACGMPSHGLAGQLSASQARDLLGKMLVVDPERRISVDQALNHPYINCWYEASEVEAPPPHPYDHSVDENEHTVEEWKGLIYQEVMEYESSHNVYPQPATTTAGASGEPVSASTPTSRSSAATPRSNNSPATAPNGEETGSDAKRLIGRRADDRSVIDDQKHWPFNVVSQDGKPKIQVTFKGQRKTFTPEEISSMVLTKMKETAETYLGREVNDAVVTVPAYFNDSQRQATKDAGSIAGLNVLRIINEPTAAAIAYGLDKKLKSEQTVLIFDLGGGTFDVSILTIADGVFEVKATSGNTHLGGEDFDNRLVTHFISDIKRKYNKDISGNKRAVRRLRTACERAKRTLSSSTQASVEVDSLVDGVDYHTQLTRARFEELCADLFRSTIEPVDKALRDAKMSKRDISEIVLVGGSTRIPKVQKLLQDYFGGKELNKTINPDEAVAYGAAVQAAILTGDQSEAVQDLLLLDVTPLSLGIETVGGVMTTLIPRNTTIPKQVTQNFSTTVDNQTSVHVQVYEGERAMTRDNNLLGDFVLRDIPPAPRGVPKIDVTFDLDANGILNVSAKDTGSGRHGNITITNDKGRLSQREIERMIHEAEKYKTDDDAQRERVGARNALESLCFSLRNAIGDDMRQKLGSGDYDRLNSKVQETIRWLDGNPGADIDDIRRKQKELEQISNPIMTKLYQSGYTQGSEQERDSTKPKIEEVD
;
A
#
# COMPACT_ATOMS: atom_id res chain seq x y z
N GLN A 1 -12.13 20.12 31.47
CA GLN A 1 -12.89 21.03 30.59
C GLN A 1 -13.03 20.55 29.15
N LEU A 2 -12.35 19.47 28.70
CA LEU A 2 -12.54 18.88 27.36
C LEU A 2 -13.26 17.51 27.39
N GLY A 3 -13.96 17.20 28.49
CA GLY A 3 -14.61 15.89 28.67
C GLY A 3 -13.62 14.74 28.90
N THR A 4 -14.18 13.58 29.23
CA THR A 4 -13.41 12.33 29.40
C THR A 4 -13.01 11.82 28.02
N PRO A 5 -11.72 11.56 27.76
CA PRO A 5 -11.30 11.06 26.46
C PRO A 5 -11.97 9.73 26.14
N THR A 6 -12.40 9.56 24.89
CA THR A 6 -13.06 8.32 24.45
C THR A 6 -12.12 7.12 24.57
N ARG A 7 -12.69 5.92 24.72
CA ARG A 7 -11.92 4.67 24.83
C ARG A 7 -10.95 4.47 23.65
N GLU A 8 -11.35 4.90 22.45
CA GLU A 8 -10.53 4.84 21.23
C GLU A 8 -9.44 5.91 21.18
N PHE A 9 -9.66 7.08 21.80
CA PHE A 9 -8.60 8.06 21.99
C PHE A 9 -7.55 7.54 22.98
N ASN A 10 -7.98 6.97 24.10
CA ASN A 10 -7.08 6.36 25.08
C ASN A 10 -6.32 5.16 24.48
N GLN A 11 -6.96 4.29 23.70
CA GLN A 11 -6.27 3.19 23.01
C GLN A 11 -5.18 3.66 22.02
N ARG A 12 -5.28 4.88 21.48
CA ARG A 12 -4.25 5.47 20.60
C ARG A 12 -3.16 6.22 21.37
N LEU A 13 -3.53 6.87 22.46
CA LEU A 13 -2.61 7.64 23.30
C LEU A 13 -1.71 6.73 24.13
N ILE A 14 -2.28 5.68 24.72
CA ILE A 14 -1.59 4.76 25.66
C ILE A 14 -0.31 4.16 25.07
N PRO A 15 -0.28 3.60 23.84
CA PRO A 15 0.95 3.06 23.26
C PRO A 15 2.02 4.12 23.04
N THR A 16 1.61 5.35 22.69
CA THR A 16 2.51 6.47 22.41
C THR A 16 3.18 6.98 23.68
N VAL A 17 2.40 7.13 24.77
CA VAL A 17 2.91 7.52 26.08
C VAL A 17 3.81 6.42 26.65
N ARG A 18 3.42 5.15 26.53
CA ARG A 18 4.24 4.00 26.94
C ARG A 18 5.57 3.95 26.20
N GLN A 19 5.55 4.09 24.88
CA GLN A 19 6.75 4.10 24.05
C GLN A 19 7.69 5.26 24.41
N TYR A 20 7.15 6.43 24.75
CA TYR A 20 7.93 7.58 25.19
C TYR A 20 8.58 7.33 26.57
N VAL A 21 7.84 6.75 27.51
CA VAL A 21 8.32 6.47 28.88
C VAL A 21 9.32 5.32 28.94
N GLU A 22 9.11 4.25 28.17
CA GLU A 22 10.03 3.11 28.08
C GLU A 22 11.37 3.48 27.40
N GLN A 23 11.42 4.61 26.70
CA GLN A 23 12.64 5.16 26.07
C GLN A 23 13.40 6.17 26.95
N LEU A 24 12.91 6.50 28.16
CA LEU A 24 13.63 7.36 29.11
C LEU A 24 15.02 6.89 29.60
N PRO A 25 15.44 5.60 29.55
CA PRO A 25 16.78 5.21 30.01
C PRO A 25 17.96 5.83 29.24
N ALA A 26 17.70 6.60 28.17
CA ALA A 26 18.72 7.25 27.34
C ALA A 26 19.31 8.57 27.91
N TYR A 27 18.83 9.07 29.06
CA TYR A 27 19.31 10.32 29.67
C TYR A 27 19.99 10.08 31.04
N PRO A 28 21.31 10.31 31.19
CA PRO A 28 22.01 10.11 32.45
C PRO A 28 21.71 11.27 33.42
N GLY A 29 20.96 10.99 34.50
CA GLY A 29 20.68 11.96 35.57
C GLY A 29 19.47 11.65 36.47
N LEU A 30 18.62 10.70 36.10
CA LEU A 30 17.30 10.49 36.74
C LEU A 30 17.12 9.08 37.33
N ARG A 31 18.13 8.57 38.04
CA ARG A 31 18.02 7.29 38.78
C ARG A 31 17.23 7.37 40.09
N ASP A 32 16.81 8.57 40.53
CA ASP A 32 16.38 8.77 41.93
C ASP A 32 14.86 8.93 42.14
N LEU A 33 14.04 8.73 41.08
CA LEU A 33 12.57 8.83 41.18
C LEU A 33 11.84 7.48 41.26
N SER A 34 12.53 6.36 41.06
CA SER A 34 11.92 5.02 41.17
C SER A 34 11.98 4.40 42.58
N GLU A 35 12.73 5.00 43.52
CA GLU A 35 12.96 4.40 44.85
C GLU A 35 12.22 5.08 46.02
N LYS A 36 11.55 6.22 45.81
CA LYS A 36 10.74 6.84 46.87
C LYS A 36 9.26 6.75 46.54
N GLY A 37 8.66 5.65 47.00
CA GLY A 37 7.21 5.44 46.97
C GLY A 37 6.46 6.61 47.63
N LEU A 38 5.45 7.11 46.94
CA LEU A 38 4.47 8.04 47.48
C LEU A 38 3.58 7.29 48.49
N GLU A 39 3.97 7.33 49.77
CA GLU A 39 3.03 7.09 50.87
C GLU A 39 2.02 8.25 50.94
N ARG A 40 0.72 7.93 50.83
CA ARG A 40 -0.37 8.83 51.21
C ARG A 40 -0.28 9.14 52.70
N LYS A 41 -0.10 10.41 53.09
CA LYS A 41 -0.54 10.94 54.40
C LYS A 41 -0.68 12.47 54.42
N GLY A 42 -1.94 12.94 54.31
CA GLY A 42 -2.56 13.98 55.14
C GLY A 42 -2.00 15.41 55.20
N GLY A 43 -2.80 16.37 54.69
CA GLY A 43 -3.29 17.49 55.52
C GLY A 43 -2.57 18.85 55.50
N ARG A 44 -3.09 19.76 54.67
CA ARG A 44 -3.16 21.26 54.78
C ARG A 44 -1.90 22.14 54.60
N ARG A 45 -1.96 22.88 53.48
CA ARG A 45 -1.73 24.32 53.17
C ARG A 45 -0.60 25.10 53.88
N LEU A 46 0.25 25.72 53.07
CA LEU A 46 0.96 26.96 53.41
C LEU A 46 0.72 28.04 52.34
N SER A 47 -0.13 28.99 52.68
CA SER A 47 0.04 30.39 52.32
C SER A 47 1.05 30.98 53.29
N ASP A 48 2.12 31.60 52.80
CA ASP A 48 2.75 32.78 53.42
C ASP A 48 3.77 33.39 52.44
N CYS A 49 3.35 34.51 51.84
CA CYS A 49 4.20 35.47 51.15
C CYS A 49 4.22 36.75 52.00
N PRO A 50 5.35 37.47 52.08
CA PRO A 50 5.24 38.93 51.96
C PRO A 50 6.41 39.63 51.23
N TYR A 51 6.04 40.55 50.30
CA TYR A 51 6.57 41.91 49.98
C TYR A 51 8.10 42.17 49.84
N SER A 52 8.65 43.07 49.00
CA SER A 52 8.14 44.27 48.32
C SER A 52 8.99 44.68 47.09
N ALA A 53 8.42 45.52 46.21
CA ALA A 53 9.07 46.22 45.11
C ALA A 53 9.50 47.67 45.49
N MET A 54 10.69 48.13 45.06
CA MET A 54 10.95 49.43 44.39
C MET A 54 12.45 49.83 44.36
N ALA A 55 12.85 50.33 43.18
CA ALA A 55 13.81 51.41 42.88
C ALA A 55 15.18 51.04 42.24
N CYS A 56 15.20 51.19 40.90
CA CYS A 56 16.25 51.71 39.99
C CYS A 56 17.65 51.03 39.98
N GLY A 57 18.14 50.37 38.92
CA GLY A 57 17.66 50.20 37.55
C GLY A 57 18.46 49.11 36.79
N MET A 58 17.79 47.96 36.65
CA MET A 58 17.88 46.83 35.69
C MET A 58 19.21 46.10 35.38
N PRO A 59 19.38 44.88 35.94
CA PRO A 59 20.31 43.84 35.45
C PRO A 59 19.70 42.42 35.20
N SER A 60 20.30 41.72 34.22
CA SER A 60 20.58 40.26 34.00
C SER A 60 19.62 39.08 34.34
N HIS A 61 19.31 38.29 33.27
CA HIS A 61 19.19 36.81 33.08
C HIS A 61 17.92 35.96 33.45
N GLY A 62 17.42 35.20 32.43
CA GLY A 62 16.58 33.95 32.49
C GLY A 62 15.14 34.13 31.94
N LEU A 63 14.48 33.29 31.13
CA LEU A 63 14.67 31.97 30.51
C LEU A 63 13.73 31.91 29.27
N ALA A 64 14.22 31.39 28.15
CA ALA A 64 13.46 31.17 26.93
C ALA A 64 12.68 29.85 27.00
N GLY A 65 11.42 29.82 26.52
CA GLY A 65 10.76 28.56 26.13
C GLY A 65 9.43 28.16 26.79
N GLN A 66 8.58 29.09 27.25
CA GLN A 66 7.21 28.76 27.68
C GLN A 66 6.17 29.60 26.92
N LEU A 67 5.08 28.96 26.48
CA LEU A 67 3.89 29.61 25.90
C LEU A 67 2.82 29.74 26.98
N SER A 68 2.18 30.91 27.07
CA SER A 68 1.01 31.07 27.93
C SER A 68 -0.21 30.33 27.34
N ALA A 69 -1.20 30.01 28.19
CA ALA A 69 -2.44 29.36 27.75
C ALA A 69 -3.21 30.18 26.69
N SER A 70 -3.07 31.50 26.67
CA SER A 70 -3.67 32.35 25.63
C SER A 70 -2.89 32.26 24.31
N GLN A 71 -1.56 32.17 24.36
CA GLN A 71 -0.71 32.00 23.17
C GLN A 71 -0.87 30.60 22.56
N ALA A 72 -1.05 29.56 23.38
CA ALA A 72 -1.37 28.21 22.90
C ALA A 72 -2.75 28.14 22.23
N ARG A 73 -3.75 28.85 22.77
CA ARG A 73 -5.10 28.96 22.17
C ARG A 73 -5.09 29.74 20.86
N ASP A 74 -4.31 30.82 20.77
CA ASP A 74 -4.12 31.60 19.54
C ASP A 74 -3.43 30.77 18.45
N LEU A 75 -2.45 29.93 18.82
CA LEU A 75 -1.77 29.01 17.90
C LEU A 75 -2.70 27.91 17.38
N LEU A 76 -3.50 27.31 18.27
CA LEU A 76 -4.51 26.29 17.93
C LEU A 76 -5.65 26.86 17.06
N GLY A 77 -6.08 28.09 17.33
CA GLY A 77 -7.08 28.79 16.51
C GLY A 77 -6.58 29.10 15.10
N LYS A 78 -5.28 29.39 14.94
CA LYS A 78 -4.63 29.62 13.64
C LYS A 78 -4.43 28.35 12.81
N MET A 79 -4.42 27.18 13.44
CA MET A 79 -4.24 25.90 12.75
C MET A 79 -5.55 25.31 12.19
N LEU A 80 -6.72 25.89 12.53
CA LEU A 80 -8.03 25.26 12.25
C LEU A 80 -8.99 26.06 11.35
N VAL A 81 -8.56 27.11 10.64
CA VAL A 81 -9.36 27.70 9.55
C VAL A 81 -8.48 28.05 8.34
N VAL A 82 -8.80 27.44 7.21
CA VAL A 82 -8.41 27.84 5.85
C VAL A 82 -9.06 29.19 5.56
N ASP A 83 -8.24 30.19 5.23
CA ASP A 83 -8.59 31.54 4.76
C ASP A 83 -9.08 32.58 5.82
N PRO A 84 -8.32 33.67 6.08
CA PRO A 84 -8.70 34.73 7.02
C PRO A 84 -9.89 35.62 6.61
N GLU A 85 -10.30 35.63 5.34
CA GLU A 85 -11.33 36.57 4.86
C GLU A 85 -12.76 36.00 4.88
N ARG A 86 -12.94 34.72 5.23
CA ARG A 86 -14.26 34.04 5.27
C ARG A 86 -14.52 33.30 6.58
N ARG A 87 -14.58 34.03 7.70
CA ARG A 87 -15.08 33.46 8.96
C ARG A 87 -16.58 33.14 8.84
N ILE A 88 -16.92 31.86 8.84
CA ILE A 88 -18.30 31.39 9.05
C ILE A 88 -18.64 31.40 10.55
N SER A 89 -19.91 31.65 10.89
CA SER A 89 -20.37 31.60 12.29
C SER A 89 -20.47 30.16 12.80
N VAL A 90 -20.56 29.97 14.12
CA VAL A 90 -20.76 28.66 14.75
C VAL A 90 -22.02 27.97 14.22
N ASP A 91 -23.12 28.71 14.00
CA ASP A 91 -24.35 28.17 13.41
C ASP A 91 -24.18 27.76 11.94
N GLN A 92 -23.27 28.39 11.19
CA GLN A 92 -22.96 28.01 9.81
C GLN A 92 -22.04 26.79 9.75
N ALA A 93 -21.14 26.62 10.74
CA ALA A 93 -20.31 25.43 10.89
C ALA A 93 -21.16 24.20 11.25
N LEU A 94 -22.16 24.36 12.13
CA LEU A 94 -23.06 23.26 12.53
C LEU A 94 -23.98 22.79 11.40
N ASN A 95 -24.31 23.66 10.43
CA ASN A 95 -25.08 23.29 9.24
C ASN A 95 -24.21 22.86 8.05
N HIS A 96 -22.89 22.73 8.24
CA HIS A 96 -21.96 22.34 7.17
C HIS A 96 -22.14 20.84 6.83
N PRO A 97 -22.20 20.44 5.54
CA PRO A 97 -22.51 19.06 5.12
C PRO A 97 -21.60 17.97 5.69
N TYR A 98 -20.36 18.33 6.04
CA TYR A 98 -19.36 17.44 6.66
C TYR A 98 -19.43 17.36 8.20
N ILE A 99 -20.15 18.26 8.86
CA ILE A 99 -20.31 18.28 10.32
C ILE A 99 -21.67 17.70 10.71
N ASN A 100 -22.69 17.87 9.87
CA ASN A 100 -24.03 17.32 10.06
C ASN A 100 -24.09 15.77 10.04
N CYS A 101 -23.01 15.10 9.61
CA CYS A 101 -22.90 13.63 9.64
C CYS A 101 -22.36 13.06 10.97
N TRP A 102 -22.02 13.91 11.94
CA TRP A 102 -21.47 13.52 13.25
C TRP A 102 -22.30 14.03 14.44
N TYR A 103 -23.51 14.54 14.20
CA TYR A 103 -24.40 15.08 15.22
C TYR A 103 -25.60 14.16 15.43
N GLU A 104 -25.70 13.52 16.59
CA GLU A 104 -26.88 12.78 17.04
C GLU A 104 -27.58 13.55 18.17
N ALA A 105 -28.83 13.95 17.94
CA ALA A 105 -29.63 14.72 18.92
C ALA A 105 -29.94 13.94 20.22
N SER A 106 -29.68 12.62 20.25
CA SER A 106 -29.89 11.74 21.39
C SER A 106 -28.84 11.87 22.50
N GLU A 107 -27.73 12.57 22.28
CA GLU A 107 -26.67 12.75 23.28
C GLU A 107 -26.95 13.87 24.32
N VAL A 108 -28.11 14.51 24.25
CA VAL A 108 -28.48 15.63 25.15
C VAL A 108 -28.97 15.16 26.53
N GLU A 109 -29.36 13.90 26.70
CA GLU A 109 -30.00 13.39 27.94
C GLU A 109 -29.32 12.15 28.57
N ALA A 110 -28.00 12.00 28.47
CA ALA A 110 -27.29 10.99 29.26
C ALA A 110 -27.09 11.48 30.73
N PRO A 111 -27.36 10.65 31.76
CA PRO A 111 -27.18 11.04 33.15
C PRO A 111 -25.69 11.22 33.48
N PRO A 112 -25.33 12.19 34.35
CA PRO A 112 -23.94 12.52 34.61
C PRO A 112 -23.23 11.37 35.34
N PRO A 113 -22.00 11.00 34.96
CA PRO A 113 -21.19 10.07 35.72
C PRO A 113 -20.83 10.64 37.10
N HIS A 114 -20.62 9.75 38.07
CA HIS A 114 -20.31 10.09 39.47
C HIS A 114 -19.13 11.08 39.58
N PRO A 115 -19.17 12.01 40.56
CA PRO A 115 -18.19 13.07 40.67
C PRO A 115 -16.82 12.48 41.03
N TYR A 116 -15.92 12.50 40.05
CA TYR A 116 -14.49 12.37 40.28
C TYR A 116 -13.98 13.70 40.87
N ASP A 117 -13.15 13.63 41.91
CA ASP A 117 -12.56 14.80 42.56
C ASP A 117 -11.71 15.58 41.54
N HIS A 118 -12.19 16.77 41.16
CA HIS A 118 -11.54 17.69 40.23
C HIS A 118 -10.72 18.76 40.95
N SER A 119 -10.04 18.42 42.04
CA SER A 119 -8.92 19.25 42.48
C SER A 119 -7.79 19.15 41.46
N VAL A 120 -7.87 19.99 40.42
CA VAL A 120 -6.76 20.25 39.50
C VAL A 120 -5.61 20.75 40.37
N ASP A 121 -4.47 20.07 40.30
CA ASP A 121 -3.24 20.58 40.89
C ASP A 121 -2.90 21.91 40.20
N GLU A 122 -3.11 23.02 40.90
CA GLU A 122 -2.83 24.37 40.39
C GLU A 122 -1.33 24.72 40.46
N ASN A 123 -0.47 23.77 40.86
CA ASN A 123 0.96 23.99 40.88
C ASN A 123 1.53 24.08 39.45
N GLU A 124 2.45 25.02 39.24
CA GLU A 124 3.22 25.09 38.01
C GLU A 124 4.17 23.89 37.95
N HIS A 125 3.76 22.85 37.23
CA HIS A 125 4.60 21.71 36.94
C HIS A 125 5.52 22.01 35.75
N THR A 126 6.77 21.58 35.88
CA THR A 126 7.67 21.44 34.73
C THR A 126 7.07 20.46 33.71
N VAL A 127 7.54 20.52 32.47
CA VAL A 127 7.10 19.61 31.39
C VAL A 127 7.33 18.14 31.80
N GLU A 128 8.39 17.88 32.57
CA GLU A 128 8.79 16.57 33.07
C GLU A 128 7.85 16.05 34.18
N GLU A 129 7.36 16.92 35.05
CA GLU A 129 6.36 16.57 36.08
C GLU A 129 4.99 16.30 35.46
N TRP A 130 4.58 17.09 34.45
CA TRP A 130 3.35 16.81 33.70
C TRP A 130 3.38 15.45 33.00
N LYS A 131 4.54 15.06 32.45
CA LYS A 131 4.73 13.73 31.84
C LYS A 131 4.57 12.60 32.86
N GLY A 132 5.06 12.80 34.08
CA GLY A 132 4.90 11.84 35.18
C GLY A 132 3.44 11.65 35.60
N LEU A 133 2.70 12.75 35.77
CA LEU A 133 1.28 12.74 36.15
C LEU A 133 0.41 12.06 35.09
N ILE A 134 0.62 12.38 33.81
CA ILE A 134 -0.10 11.75 32.69
C ILE A 134 0.17 10.24 32.65
N TYR A 135 1.42 9.82 32.90
CA TYR A 135 1.77 8.40 32.93
C TYR A 135 1.05 7.66 34.07
N GLN A 136 1.01 8.26 35.27
CA GLN A 136 0.35 7.65 36.42
C GLN A 136 -1.17 7.47 36.18
N GLU A 137 -1.82 8.47 35.60
CA GLU A 137 -3.26 8.42 35.28
C GLU A 137 -3.58 7.37 34.19
N VAL A 138 -2.68 7.21 33.20
CA VAL A 138 -2.75 6.12 32.21
C VAL A 138 -2.63 4.75 32.87
N MET A 139 -1.69 4.56 33.80
CA MET A 139 -1.49 3.28 34.49
C MET A 139 -2.66 2.93 35.41
N GLU A 140 -3.24 3.91 36.11
CA GLU A 140 -4.44 3.73 36.93
C GLU A 140 -5.67 3.38 36.07
N TYR A 141 -5.82 4.00 34.90
CA TYR A 141 -6.86 3.65 33.92
C TYR A 141 -6.71 2.22 33.39
N GLU A 142 -5.49 1.80 33.02
CA GLU A 142 -5.21 0.44 32.57
C GLU A 142 -5.57 -0.62 33.63
N SER A 143 -5.23 -0.35 34.89
CA SER A 143 -5.50 -1.27 36.01
C SER A 143 -6.99 -1.40 36.33
N SER A 144 -7.76 -0.32 36.17
CA SER A 144 -9.20 -0.29 36.50
C SER A 144 -10.09 -0.79 35.36
N HIS A 145 -9.61 -0.76 34.11
CA HIS A 145 -10.41 -1.10 32.92
C HIS A 145 -9.96 -2.37 32.19
N ASN A 146 -9.03 -3.14 32.78
CA ASN A 146 -8.57 -4.46 32.32
C ASN A 146 -8.27 -4.51 30.80
N VAL A 147 -7.58 -3.48 30.31
CA VAL A 147 -7.32 -3.26 28.88
C VAL A 147 -6.42 -4.36 28.28
N TYR A 148 -5.67 -5.07 29.13
CA TYR A 148 -4.92 -6.29 28.80
C TYR A 148 -5.10 -7.33 29.93
N PRO A 149 -5.86 -8.42 29.72
CA PRO A 149 -5.96 -9.47 30.73
C PRO A 149 -4.59 -10.17 30.86
N GLN A 150 -4.07 -10.25 32.09
CA GLN A 150 -2.92 -11.09 32.41
C GLN A 150 -3.25 -12.56 32.09
N PRO A 151 -2.30 -13.35 31.54
CA PRO A 151 -2.54 -14.75 31.25
C PRO A 151 -2.79 -15.54 32.53
N ALA A 152 -3.92 -16.24 32.58
CA ALA A 152 -4.26 -17.15 33.67
C ALA A 152 -3.23 -18.30 33.75
N THR A 153 -2.62 -18.48 34.91
CA THR A 153 -1.95 -19.72 35.28
C THR A 153 -2.99 -20.82 35.43
N THR A 154 -3.03 -21.79 34.51
CA THR A 154 -3.80 -23.02 34.69
C THR A 154 -2.92 -24.26 34.60
N THR A 155 -2.89 -24.94 35.75
CA THR A 155 -2.41 -26.29 36.00
C THR A 155 -3.06 -27.33 35.09
N ALA A 156 -2.26 -28.34 34.76
CA ALA A 156 -2.59 -29.50 33.94
C ALA A 156 -3.84 -30.29 34.39
N GLY A 157 -4.58 -30.79 33.41
CA GLY A 157 -5.61 -31.83 33.56
C GLY A 157 -5.89 -32.46 32.20
N ALA A 158 -5.44 -33.69 32.00
CA ALA A 158 -5.56 -34.46 30.77
C ALA A 158 -6.89 -35.23 30.71
N SER A 159 -7.53 -35.27 29.51
CA SER A 159 -8.19 -36.46 28.95
C SER A 159 -8.94 -36.16 27.64
N GLY A 160 -8.72 -36.98 26.59
CA GLY A 160 -9.82 -37.49 25.75
C GLY A 160 -10.01 -36.96 24.30
N GLU A 161 -9.22 -37.51 23.37
CA GLU A 161 -9.56 -37.98 22.00
C GLU A 161 -10.15 -37.09 20.86
N PRO A 162 -9.88 -37.44 19.58
CA PRO A 162 -9.88 -36.51 18.46
C PRO A 162 -11.14 -36.61 17.58
N VAL A 163 -11.62 -35.46 17.06
CA VAL A 163 -12.60 -35.43 15.97
C VAL A 163 -12.01 -34.68 14.78
N SER A 164 -11.75 -35.46 13.72
CA SER A 164 -11.42 -35.01 12.39
C SER A 164 -12.64 -34.35 11.72
N ALA A 165 -12.49 -33.12 11.23
CA ALA A 165 -13.37 -32.57 10.20
C ALA A 165 -12.60 -31.60 9.31
N SER A 166 -12.32 -32.06 8.10
CA SER A 166 -11.73 -31.32 6.99
C SER A 166 -12.84 -30.66 6.15
N THR A 167 -12.76 -29.34 5.95
CA THR A 167 -13.45 -28.66 4.84
C THR A 167 -12.68 -27.41 4.45
N PRO A 168 -12.07 -27.33 3.24
CA PRO A 168 -11.44 -26.11 2.77
C PRO A 168 -12.48 -25.24 2.03
N THR A 169 -12.89 -24.13 2.63
CA THR A 169 -13.58 -23.05 1.92
C THR A 169 -12.53 -22.06 1.39
N SER A 170 -12.12 -22.24 0.13
CA SER A 170 -11.12 -21.38 -0.52
C SER A 170 -11.75 -20.14 -1.16
N ARG A 171 -11.28 -18.95 -0.79
CA ARG A 171 -11.61 -17.65 -1.41
C ARG A 171 -10.58 -17.29 -2.47
N SER A 172 -11.03 -16.68 -3.57
CA SER A 172 -10.19 -15.82 -4.41
C SER A 172 -9.86 -14.57 -3.59
N SER A 173 -8.59 -14.31 -3.30
CA SER A 173 -8.15 -13.08 -2.64
C SER A 173 -7.00 -12.47 -3.42
N ALA A 174 -7.31 -11.48 -4.25
CA ALA A 174 -6.31 -10.58 -4.80
C ALA A 174 -5.92 -9.56 -3.72
N ALA A 175 -4.61 -9.45 -3.47
CA ALA A 175 -3.94 -8.28 -2.88
C ALA A 175 -4.21 -7.90 -1.40
N THR A 176 -4.70 -8.79 -0.53
CA THR A 176 -4.55 -8.57 0.93
C THR A 176 -4.16 -9.87 1.63
N PRO A 177 -2.90 -10.04 2.12
CA PRO A 177 -2.69 -11.03 3.14
C PRO A 177 -3.48 -10.53 4.35
N ARG A 178 -4.55 -11.24 4.72
CA ARG A 178 -5.20 -11.02 6.01
C ARG A 178 -4.11 -11.08 7.08
N SER A 179 -3.78 -9.95 7.70
CA SER A 179 -3.00 -9.87 8.93
C SER A 179 -3.82 -10.32 10.16
N ASN A 180 -4.82 -11.20 9.96
CA ASN A 180 -5.61 -11.73 11.06
C ASN A 180 -4.79 -12.79 11.79
N ASN A 181 -4.54 -12.54 13.08
CA ASN A 181 -3.92 -13.40 14.10
C ASN A 181 -4.67 -14.74 14.33
N SER A 182 -5.00 -15.51 13.30
CA SER A 182 -5.53 -16.86 13.42
C SER A 182 -4.49 -17.88 12.93
N PRO A 183 -3.87 -18.69 13.82
CA PRO A 183 -2.79 -19.62 13.47
C PRO A 183 -3.19 -20.81 12.57
N ALA A 184 -4.46 -20.92 12.15
CA ALA A 184 -5.00 -22.19 11.66
C ALA A 184 -4.99 -22.40 10.13
N THR A 185 -4.87 -21.38 9.27
CA THR A 185 -4.98 -21.58 7.81
C THR A 185 -4.14 -20.60 6.99
N ALA A 186 -2.82 -20.76 7.00
CA ALA A 186 -2.01 -20.20 5.93
C ALA A 186 -2.35 -20.97 4.64
N PRO A 187 -2.81 -20.31 3.55
CA PRO A 187 -3.11 -21.00 2.30
C PRO A 187 -1.85 -21.68 1.75
N ASN A 188 -2.03 -22.81 1.08
CA ASN A 188 -0.92 -23.56 0.48
C ASN A 188 -0.17 -22.63 -0.48
N GLY A 189 1.17 -22.68 -0.46
CA GLY A 189 2.02 -21.87 -1.35
C GLY A 189 1.77 -22.10 -2.84
N GLU A 190 1.11 -23.21 -3.19
CA GLU A 190 0.73 -23.60 -4.55
C GLU A 190 -0.59 -22.96 -5.04
N GLU A 191 -1.28 -22.22 -4.17
CA GLU A 191 -2.57 -21.56 -4.46
C GLU A 191 -2.45 -20.03 -4.50
N THR A 192 -1.27 -19.47 -4.23
CA THR A 192 -1.02 -18.01 -4.21
C THR A 192 0.02 -17.64 -5.26
N GLY A 193 -0.37 -16.85 -6.28
CA GLY A 193 0.58 -16.15 -7.14
C GLY A 193 1.01 -14.82 -6.51
N SER A 194 2.30 -14.53 -6.48
CA SER A 194 2.87 -13.24 -6.06
C SER A 194 4.03 -12.85 -6.96
N ASP A 195 4.60 -11.66 -6.74
CA ASP A 195 5.82 -11.15 -7.39
C ASP A 195 5.77 -11.17 -8.93
N ALA A 196 4.57 -11.12 -9.51
CA ALA A 196 4.35 -11.14 -10.96
C ALA A 196 5.09 -10.00 -11.67
N LYS A 197 5.33 -8.87 -10.99
CA LYS A 197 6.14 -7.75 -11.49
C LYS A 197 7.60 -8.14 -11.81
N ARG A 198 8.17 -9.16 -11.14
CA ARG A 198 9.50 -9.70 -11.49
C ARG A 198 9.47 -10.60 -12.73
N LEU A 199 8.30 -11.11 -13.11
CA LEU A 199 8.10 -12.00 -14.28
C LEU A 199 7.55 -11.29 -15.51
N ILE A 200 6.82 -10.19 -15.35
CA ILE A 200 6.13 -9.50 -16.43
C ILE A 200 7.11 -9.06 -17.52
N GLY A 201 6.76 -9.30 -18.79
CA GLY A 201 7.58 -8.95 -19.96
C GLY A 201 8.91 -9.70 -20.10
N ARG A 202 9.14 -10.78 -19.33
CA ARG A 202 10.37 -11.59 -19.38
C ARG A 202 10.19 -12.92 -20.10
N ARG A 203 11.31 -13.58 -20.43
CA ARG A 203 11.32 -14.94 -20.96
C ARG A 203 11.58 -15.95 -19.85
N ALA A 204 11.06 -17.17 -20.01
CA ALA A 204 11.18 -18.22 -19.00
C ALA A 204 12.62 -18.70 -18.78
N ASP A 205 13.49 -18.53 -19.79
CA ASP A 205 14.92 -18.86 -19.78
C ASP A 205 15.82 -17.68 -19.40
N ASP A 206 15.25 -16.52 -19.08
CA ASP A 206 16.03 -15.39 -18.55
C ASP A 206 16.69 -15.81 -17.23
N ARG A 207 17.97 -15.44 -17.08
CA ARG A 207 18.76 -15.88 -15.92
C ARG A 207 18.14 -15.45 -14.59
N SER A 208 17.59 -14.23 -14.53
CA SER A 208 16.92 -13.73 -13.34
C SER A 208 15.68 -14.52 -12.98
N VAL A 209 14.86 -14.91 -13.98
CA VAL A 209 13.68 -15.76 -13.78
C VAL A 209 14.07 -17.13 -13.24
N ILE A 210 15.13 -17.75 -13.78
CA ILE A 210 15.65 -19.04 -13.30
C ILE A 210 16.15 -18.95 -11.85
N ASP A 211 16.81 -17.85 -11.49
CA ASP A 211 17.33 -17.64 -10.15
C ASP A 211 16.20 -17.35 -9.14
N ASP A 212 15.21 -16.53 -9.50
CA ASP A 212 14.04 -16.21 -8.66
C ASP A 212 13.13 -17.42 -8.42
N GLN A 213 12.97 -18.32 -9.41
CA GLN A 213 12.18 -19.55 -9.29
C GLN A 213 12.61 -20.44 -8.12
N LYS A 214 13.87 -20.35 -7.68
CA LYS A 214 14.39 -21.12 -6.54
C LYS A 214 13.83 -20.63 -5.19
N HIS A 215 13.29 -19.42 -5.16
CA HIS A 215 12.86 -18.74 -3.94
C HIS A 215 11.33 -18.62 -3.82
N TRP A 216 10.60 -18.84 -4.91
CA TRP A 216 9.14 -18.76 -4.93
C TRP A 216 8.45 -20.02 -4.39
N PRO A 217 7.31 -19.86 -3.69
CA PRO A 217 6.51 -20.97 -3.20
C PRO A 217 5.61 -21.60 -4.30
N PHE A 218 5.35 -20.85 -5.37
CA PHE A 218 4.57 -21.26 -6.54
C PHE A 218 5.47 -21.77 -7.67
N ASN A 219 4.88 -22.54 -8.58
CA ASN A 219 5.61 -23.07 -9.72
C ASN A 219 5.49 -22.09 -10.91
N VAL A 220 6.59 -21.88 -11.63
CA VAL A 220 6.59 -21.18 -12.91
C VAL A 220 6.86 -22.21 -14.01
N VAL A 221 6.00 -22.23 -15.03
CA VAL A 221 6.12 -23.12 -16.19
C VAL A 221 6.39 -22.30 -17.44
N SER A 222 7.21 -22.84 -18.34
CA SER A 222 7.44 -22.22 -19.66
C SER A 222 6.36 -22.69 -20.62
N GLN A 223 5.68 -21.74 -21.27
CA GLN A 223 4.79 -22.01 -22.38
C GLN A 223 5.16 -21.05 -23.52
N ASP A 224 5.57 -21.61 -24.67
CA ASP A 224 6.04 -20.85 -25.83
C ASP A 224 7.18 -19.86 -25.50
N GLY A 225 8.04 -20.23 -24.54
CA GLY A 225 9.14 -19.40 -24.06
C GLY A 225 8.75 -18.33 -23.04
N LYS A 226 7.46 -18.14 -22.75
CA LYS A 226 6.96 -17.18 -21.75
C LYS A 226 6.81 -17.87 -20.38
N PRO A 227 7.16 -17.18 -19.28
CA PRO A 227 6.91 -17.70 -17.93
C PRO A 227 5.42 -17.58 -17.59
N LYS A 228 4.82 -18.65 -17.09
CA LYS A 228 3.46 -18.65 -16.54
C LYS A 228 3.45 -19.15 -15.12
N ILE A 229 2.71 -18.47 -14.26
CA ILE A 229 2.51 -18.88 -12.86
C ILE A 229 1.46 -19.99 -12.84
N GLN A 230 1.83 -21.17 -12.34
CA GLN A 230 0.92 -22.30 -12.15
C GLN A 230 0.38 -22.30 -10.73
N VAL A 231 -0.93 -22.26 -10.59
CA VAL A 231 -1.64 -22.34 -9.31
C VAL A 231 -2.71 -23.41 -9.32
N THR A 232 -3.02 -23.96 -8.14
CA THR A 232 -4.19 -24.82 -7.97
C THR A 232 -5.39 -23.94 -7.60
N PHE A 233 -6.39 -23.87 -8.47
CA PHE A 233 -7.61 -23.10 -8.27
C PHE A 233 -8.83 -24.03 -8.35
N LYS A 234 -9.66 -24.05 -7.29
CA LYS A 234 -10.84 -24.95 -7.18
C LYS A 234 -10.49 -26.43 -7.46
N GLY A 235 -9.33 -26.89 -6.99
CA GLY A 235 -8.84 -28.27 -7.19
C GLY A 235 -8.29 -28.57 -8.59
N GLN A 236 -8.26 -27.59 -9.50
CA GLN A 236 -7.71 -27.72 -10.84
C GLN A 236 -6.42 -26.91 -10.98
N ARG A 237 -5.43 -27.45 -11.69
CA ARG A 237 -4.23 -26.67 -12.03
C ARG A 237 -4.58 -25.70 -13.14
N LYS A 238 -4.34 -24.41 -12.91
CA LYS A 238 -4.43 -23.34 -13.89
C LYS A 238 -3.07 -22.68 -14.06
N THR A 239 -2.84 -22.15 -15.25
CA THR A 239 -1.65 -21.35 -15.55
C THR A 239 -2.10 -19.95 -15.93
N PHE A 240 -1.43 -18.95 -15.39
CA PHE A 240 -1.69 -17.54 -15.64
C PHE A 240 -0.41 -16.87 -16.11
N THR A 241 -0.53 -15.99 -17.08
CA THR A 241 0.52 -15.06 -17.47
C THR A 241 0.73 -14.01 -16.37
N PRO A 242 1.93 -13.42 -16.25
CA PRO A 242 2.18 -12.31 -15.33
C PRO A 242 1.24 -11.12 -15.55
N GLU A 243 0.82 -10.89 -16.79
CA GLU A 243 -0.14 -9.87 -17.21
C GLU A 243 -1.52 -10.13 -16.62
N GLU A 244 -2.01 -11.37 -16.64
CA GLU A 244 -3.28 -11.76 -15.99
C GLU A 244 -3.23 -11.61 -14.46
N ILE A 245 -2.12 -11.99 -13.82
CA ILE A 245 -2.00 -11.80 -12.37
C ILE A 245 -1.93 -10.31 -12.02
N SER A 246 -1.21 -9.52 -12.83
CA SER A 246 -1.11 -8.07 -12.63
C SER A 246 -2.44 -7.36 -12.89
N SER A 247 -3.22 -7.82 -13.89
CA SER A 247 -4.55 -7.29 -14.16
C SER A 247 -5.50 -7.52 -13.00
N MET A 248 -5.44 -8.67 -12.31
CA MET A 248 -6.23 -8.91 -11.09
C MET A 248 -5.92 -7.89 -9.98
N VAL A 249 -4.66 -7.49 -9.83
CA VAL A 249 -4.27 -6.43 -8.87
C VAL A 249 -4.81 -5.07 -9.32
N LEU A 250 -4.70 -4.74 -10.61
CA LEU A 250 -5.21 -3.49 -11.18
C LEU A 250 -6.75 -3.42 -11.09
N THR A 251 -7.46 -4.52 -11.35
CA THR A 251 -8.90 -4.64 -11.13
C THR A 251 -9.24 -4.37 -9.66
N LYS A 252 -8.45 -4.89 -8.72
CA LYS A 252 -8.69 -4.60 -7.30
C LYS A 252 -8.53 -3.11 -6.98
N MET A 253 -7.54 -2.44 -7.58
CA MET A 253 -7.34 -1.00 -7.40
C MET A 253 -8.45 -0.19 -8.06
N LYS A 254 -8.92 -0.60 -9.25
CA LYS A 254 -10.10 -0.05 -9.93
C LYS A 254 -11.33 -0.13 -9.02
N GLU A 255 -11.65 -1.32 -8.49
CA GLU A 255 -12.79 -1.51 -7.56
C GLU A 255 -12.70 -0.60 -6.33
N THR A 256 -11.49 -0.45 -5.76
CA THR A 256 -11.26 0.45 -4.61
C THR A 256 -11.56 1.90 -4.98
N ALA A 257 -11.10 2.37 -6.14
CA ALA A 257 -11.39 3.71 -6.63
C ALA A 257 -12.89 3.90 -6.93
N GLU A 258 -13.53 2.93 -7.58
CA GLU A 258 -14.96 2.97 -7.89
C GLU A 258 -15.84 3.00 -6.63
N THR A 259 -15.46 2.22 -5.61
CA THR A 259 -16.14 2.23 -4.30
C THR A 259 -16.04 3.61 -3.64
N TYR A 260 -14.86 4.24 -3.70
CA TYR A 260 -14.65 5.57 -3.13
C TYR A 260 -15.39 6.67 -3.91
N LEU A 261 -15.39 6.60 -5.24
CA LEU A 261 -15.98 7.61 -6.12
C LEU A 261 -17.49 7.43 -6.36
N GLY A 262 -18.03 6.24 -6.10
CA GLY A 262 -19.44 5.91 -6.36
C GLY A 262 -19.80 5.81 -7.86
N ARG A 263 -18.80 5.66 -8.74
CA ARG A 263 -18.97 5.57 -10.20
C ARG A 263 -17.89 4.69 -10.83
N GLU A 264 -18.13 4.23 -12.06
CA GLU A 264 -17.18 3.42 -12.83
C GLU A 264 -15.92 4.23 -13.19
N VAL A 265 -14.76 3.54 -13.19
CA VAL A 265 -13.46 4.11 -13.56
C VAL A 265 -12.91 3.37 -14.77
N ASN A 266 -12.77 4.09 -15.89
CA ASN A 266 -12.37 3.50 -17.17
C ASN A 266 -10.97 3.90 -17.62
N ASP A 267 -10.45 5.02 -17.15
CA ASP A 267 -9.14 5.55 -17.54
C ASP A 267 -8.16 5.50 -16.37
N ALA A 268 -6.89 5.19 -16.65
CA ALA A 268 -5.84 5.16 -15.63
C ALA A 268 -4.48 5.59 -16.16
N VAL A 269 -3.65 6.11 -15.24
CA VAL A 269 -2.19 6.19 -15.41
C VAL A 269 -1.59 5.08 -14.55
N VAL A 270 -0.71 4.27 -15.14
CA VAL A 270 -0.09 3.12 -14.48
C VAL A 270 1.41 3.33 -14.40
N THR A 271 2.00 3.03 -13.25
CA THR A 271 3.43 3.27 -12.99
C THR A 271 4.28 2.05 -13.37
N VAL A 272 5.52 2.31 -13.78
CA VAL A 272 6.55 1.29 -14.03
C VAL A 272 7.91 1.75 -13.52
N PRO A 273 8.81 0.83 -13.13
CA PRO A 273 10.21 1.16 -12.86
C PRO A 273 10.83 1.91 -14.05
N ALA A 274 11.65 2.93 -13.78
CA ALA A 274 12.24 3.74 -14.85
C ALA A 274 13.10 2.88 -15.79
N TYR A 275 13.77 1.86 -15.24
CA TYR A 275 14.62 0.94 -16.00
C TYR A 275 13.86 -0.24 -16.65
N PHE A 276 12.53 -0.23 -16.68
CA PHE A 276 11.76 -1.20 -17.46
C PHE A 276 12.02 -1.03 -18.96
N ASN A 277 12.15 -2.17 -19.63
CA ASN A 277 12.32 -2.24 -21.06
C ASN A 277 11.00 -2.19 -21.84
N ASP A 278 11.07 -2.16 -23.18
CA ASP A 278 9.88 -2.07 -24.04
C ASP A 278 8.89 -3.21 -23.79
N SER A 279 9.38 -4.45 -23.66
CA SER A 279 8.53 -5.63 -23.44
C SER A 279 7.79 -5.58 -22.10
N GLN A 280 8.46 -5.11 -21.04
CA GLN A 280 7.86 -4.94 -19.71
C GLN A 280 6.86 -3.80 -19.66
N ARG A 281 7.15 -2.68 -20.34
CA ARG A 281 6.22 -1.54 -20.48
C ARG A 281 4.96 -1.95 -21.21
N GLN A 282 5.10 -2.66 -22.33
CA GLN A 282 3.93 -3.16 -23.06
C GLN A 282 3.14 -4.15 -22.21
N ALA A 283 3.78 -5.15 -21.61
CA ALA A 283 3.09 -6.15 -20.81
C ALA A 283 2.32 -5.52 -19.63
N THR A 284 2.84 -4.45 -19.04
CA THR A 284 2.14 -3.67 -18.00
C THR A 284 0.94 -2.92 -18.57
N LYS A 285 1.06 -2.34 -19.77
CA LYS A 285 -0.05 -1.71 -20.47
C LYS A 285 -1.15 -2.72 -20.81
N ASP A 286 -0.76 -3.91 -21.30
CA ASP A 286 -1.67 -5.02 -21.61
C ASP A 286 -2.41 -5.49 -20.35
N ALA A 287 -1.72 -5.58 -19.20
CA ALA A 287 -2.36 -5.89 -17.92
C ALA A 287 -3.44 -4.86 -17.55
N GLY A 288 -3.22 -3.57 -17.83
CA GLY A 288 -4.23 -2.53 -17.69
C GLY A 288 -5.43 -2.75 -18.61
N SER A 289 -5.19 -3.07 -19.88
CA SER A 289 -6.26 -3.39 -20.83
C SER A 289 -7.07 -4.62 -20.41
N ILE A 290 -6.43 -5.68 -19.92
CA ILE A 290 -7.10 -6.88 -19.38
C ILE A 290 -7.95 -6.53 -18.15
N ALA A 291 -7.52 -5.55 -17.34
CA ALA A 291 -8.28 -5.07 -16.19
C ALA A 291 -9.48 -4.16 -16.56
N GLY A 292 -9.72 -3.93 -17.86
CA GLY A 292 -10.76 -3.03 -18.35
C GLY A 292 -10.44 -1.56 -18.09
N LEU A 293 -9.15 -1.19 -18.13
CA LEU A 293 -8.67 0.17 -18.03
C LEU A 293 -8.05 0.61 -19.35
N ASN A 294 -8.45 1.79 -19.82
CA ASN A 294 -7.74 2.54 -20.84
C ASN A 294 -6.54 3.23 -20.20
N VAL A 295 -5.35 2.69 -20.48
CA VAL A 295 -4.09 3.20 -19.93
C VAL A 295 -3.67 4.45 -20.72
N LEU A 296 -4.02 5.63 -20.20
CA LEU A 296 -3.72 6.94 -20.81
C LEU A 296 -2.21 7.20 -20.89
N ARG A 297 -1.48 6.75 -19.87
CA ARG A 297 -0.03 6.91 -19.77
C ARG A 297 0.59 5.81 -18.92
N ILE A 298 1.74 5.32 -19.37
CA ILE A 298 2.72 4.65 -18.53
C ILE A 298 3.69 5.71 -18.02
N ILE A 299 3.80 5.86 -16.69
CA ILE A 299 4.71 6.83 -16.07
C ILE A 299 5.81 6.11 -15.29
N ASN A 300 7.03 6.63 -15.36
CA ASN A 300 8.13 6.10 -14.57
C ASN A 300 7.93 6.42 -13.08
N GLU A 301 8.15 5.43 -12.21
CA GLU A 301 8.01 5.54 -10.74
C GLU A 301 8.78 6.75 -10.15
N PRO A 302 10.09 6.92 -10.41
CA PRO A 302 10.81 8.07 -9.88
C PRO A 302 10.33 9.41 -10.47
N THR A 303 9.80 9.41 -11.70
CA THR A 303 9.20 10.60 -12.30
C THR A 303 7.90 10.99 -11.59
N ALA A 304 7.04 10.01 -11.29
CA ALA A 304 5.83 10.24 -10.51
C ALA A 304 6.17 10.74 -9.10
N ALA A 305 7.18 10.16 -8.44
CA ALA A 305 7.62 10.64 -7.13
C ALA A 305 8.20 12.07 -7.19
N ALA A 306 8.87 12.45 -8.28
CA ALA A 306 9.35 13.82 -8.48
C ALA A 306 8.18 14.81 -8.60
N ILE A 307 7.11 14.44 -9.31
CA ILE A 307 5.87 15.24 -9.36
C ILE A 307 5.30 15.42 -7.95
N ALA A 308 5.16 14.35 -7.17
CA ALA A 308 4.67 14.42 -5.80
C ALA A 308 5.55 15.30 -4.89
N TYR A 309 6.86 15.31 -5.12
CA TYR A 309 7.79 16.18 -4.41
C TYR A 309 7.67 17.65 -4.83
N GLY A 310 7.48 17.92 -6.12
CA GLY A 310 7.55 19.26 -6.70
C GLY A 310 6.24 20.04 -6.71
N LEU A 311 5.08 19.36 -6.66
CA LEU A 311 3.75 19.98 -6.85
C LEU A 311 3.48 21.13 -5.88
N ASP A 312 3.73 20.91 -4.58
CA ASP A 312 3.43 21.91 -3.54
C ASP A 312 4.57 22.92 -3.33
N LYS A 313 5.68 22.79 -4.07
CA LYS A 313 6.86 23.62 -3.87
C LYS A 313 6.88 24.79 -4.84
N LYS A 314 6.67 26.00 -4.31
CA LYS A 314 7.06 27.25 -5.00
C LYS A 314 8.58 27.37 -5.01
N LEU A 315 9.23 26.66 -5.92
CA LEU A 315 10.67 26.70 -6.11
C LEU A 315 11.05 28.10 -6.63
N LYS A 316 11.94 28.80 -5.90
CA LYS A 316 12.41 30.14 -6.28
C LYS A 316 13.48 30.12 -7.38
N SER A 317 14.04 28.94 -7.65
CA SER A 317 15.11 28.72 -8.62
C SER A 317 15.06 27.26 -9.06
N GLU A 318 15.67 26.98 -10.21
CA GLU A 318 15.92 25.62 -10.69
C GLU A 318 16.56 24.77 -9.57
N GLN A 319 16.00 23.58 -9.34
CA GLN A 319 16.56 22.60 -8.42
C GLN A 319 16.89 21.32 -9.18
N THR A 320 18.09 20.78 -8.93
CA THR A 320 18.43 19.43 -9.38
C THR A 320 18.12 18.44 -8.26
N VAL A 321 17.22 17.51 -8.51
CA VAL A 321 16.73 16.54 -7.53
C VAL A 321 17.17 15.14 -7.94
N LEU A 322 17.70 14.38 -6.99
CA LEU A 322 17.91 12.95 -7.14
C LEU A 322 16.79 12.18 -6.43
N ILE A 323 16.06 11.37 -7.18
CA ILE A 323 15.09 10.42 -6.63
C ILE A 323 15.80 9.08 -6.44
N PHE A 324 15.79 8.58 -5.21
CA PHE A 324 16.31 7.26 -4.84
C PHE A 324 15.13 6.36 -4.45
N ASP A 325 14.71 5.50 -5.37
CA ASP A 325 13.56 4.61 -5.19
C ASP A 325 14.02 3.17 -4.96
N LEU A 326 13.90 2.68 -3.73
CA LEU A 326 14.22 1.31 -3.36
C LEU A 326 12.97 0.62 -2.80
N GLY A 327 12.30 -0.15 -3.66
CA GLY A 327 11.06 -0.83 -3.38
C GLY A 327 11.22 -2.24 -2.79
N GLY A 328 10.18 -3.05 -2.98
CA GLY A 328 10.18 -4.47 -2.61
C GLY A 328 10.96 -5.35 -3.59
N GLY A 329 10.89 -5.03 -4.90
CA GLY A 329 11.48 -5.86 -5.95
C GLY A 329 12.48 -5.14 -6.87
N THR A 330 12.43 -3.82 -6.96
CA THR A 330 13.20 -2.99 -7.90
C THR A 330 13.89 -1.83 -7.21
N PHE A 331 14.96 -1.35 -7.83
CA PHE A 331 15.73 -0.19 -7.42
C PHE A 331 15.91 0.75 -8.62
N ASP A 332 15.49 2.00 -8.49
CA ASP A 332 15.63 3.02 -9.52
C ASP A 332 16.24 4.30 -8.94
N VAL A 333 17.02 4.99 -9.77
CA VAL A 333 17.61 6.29 -9.50
C VAL A 333 17.35 7.19 -10.70
N SER A 334 16.78 8.35 -10.47
CA SER A 334 16.64 9.38 -11.51
C SER A 334 17.12 10.72 -11.01
N ILE A 335 17.81 11.44 -11.89
CA ILE A 335 18.22 12.83 -11.66
C ILE A 335 17.35 13.70 -12.55
N LEU A 336 16.66 14.67 -11.95
CA LEU A 336 15.76 15.57 -12.63
C LEU A 336 16.11 17.02 -12.30
N THR A 337 15.86 17.93 -13.24
CA THR A 337 15.80 19.37 -12.97
C THR A 337 14.34 19.78 -12.88
N ILE A 338 14.01 20.54 -11.84
CA ILE A 338 12.67 21.09 -11.62
C ILE A 338 12.79 22.62 -11.63
N ALA A 339 12.12 23.25 -12.59
CA ALA A 339 12.06 24.71 -12.74
C ALA A 339 10.71 25.13 -13.31
N ASP A 340 10.02 26.06 -12.65
CA ASP A 340 8.78 26.67 -13.15
C ASP A 340 7.73 25.66 -13.68
N GLY A 341 7.48 24.59 -12.92
CA GLY A 341 6.52 23.54 -13.32
C GLY A 341 7.06 22.54 -14.36
N VAL A 342 8.26 22.74 -14.89
CA VAL A 342 8.94 21.81 -15.81
C VAL A 342 9.76 20.80 -15.02
N PHE A 343 9.46 19.53 -15.23
CA PHE A 343 10.17 18.37 -14.68
C PHE A 343 10.91 17.69 -15.81
N GLU A 344 12.24 17.84 -15.86
CA GLU A 344 13.07 17.26 -16.92
C GLU A 344 14.00 16.20 -16.35
N VAL A 345 13.84 14.96 -16.78
CA VAL A 345 14.75 13.86 -16.43
C VAL A 345 16.05 14.02 -17.20
N LYS A 346 17.18 14.15 -16.48
CA LYS A 346 18.52 14.26 -17.06
C LYS A 346 19.17 12.91 -17.27
N ALA A 347 18.97 12.00 -16.33
CA ALA A 347 19.45 10.63 -16.42
C ALA A 347 18.66 9.70 -15.51
N THR A 348 18.56 8.44 -15.92
CA THR A 348 18.03 7.38 -15.08
C THR A 348 18.93 6.15 -15.10
N SER A 349 18.94 5.42 -13.99
CA SER A 349 19.63 4.15 -13.83
C SER A 349 18.94 3.30 -12.78
N GLY A 350 19.25 2.01 -12.71
CA GLY A 350 18.62 1.15 -11.72
C GLY A 350 19.03 -0.30 -11.83
N ASN A 351 18.38 -1.11 -11.00
CA ASN A 351 18.44 -2.57 -11.02
C ASN A 351 17.02 -3.12 -10.82
N THR A 352 16.48 -3.76 -11.85
CA THR A 352 15.12 -4.33 -11.85
C THR A 352 14.96 -5.61 -11.02
N HIS A 353 16.01 -6.06 -10.32
CA HIS A 353 16.01 -7.23 -9.42
C HIS A 353 16.82 -6.95 -8.14
N LEU A 354 16.61 -5.79 -7.54
CA LEU A 354 17.18 -5.45 -6.24
C LEU A 354 16.11 -4.75 -5.40
N GLY A 355 15.76 -5.32 -4.25
CA GLY A 355 14.78 -4.72 -3.36
C GLY A 355 14.65 -5.42 -2.00
N GLY A 356 13.58 -5.08 -1.29
CA GLY A 356 13.25 -5.61 0.03
C GLY A 356 13.19 -7.13 0.12
N GLU A 357 12.75 -7.82 -0.93
CA GLU A 357 12.65 -9.28 -1.00
C GLU A 357 14.03 -9.96 -0.98
N ASP A 358 15.05 -9.34 -1.59
CA ASP A 358 16.40 -9.88 -1.62
C ASP A 358 17.04 -9.81 -0.22
N PHE A 359 16.70 -8.76 0.54
CA PHE A 359 17.09 -8.65 1.95
C PHE A 359 16.39 -9.71 2.81
N ASP A 360 15.11 -9.99 2.55
CA ASP A 360 14.38 -11.06 3.23
C ASP A 360 14.96 -12.43 2.90
N ASN A 361 15.34 -12.66 1.64
CA ASN A 361 16.00 -13.89 1.19
C ASN A 361 17.31 -14.14 1.97
N ARG A 362 18.14 -13.10 2.20
CA ARG A 362 19.36 -13.23 3.02
C ARG A 362 19.06 -13.68 4.44
N LEU A 363 18.03 -13.13 5.06
CA LEU A 363 17.59 -13.53 6.40
C LEU A 363 17.06 -14.96 6.42
N VAL A 364 16.21 -15.33 5.45
CA VAL A 364 15.67 -16.69 5.33
C VAL A 364 16.79 -17.71 5.15
N THR A 365 17.74 -17.49 4.24
CA THR A 365 18.90 -18.39 4.05
C THR A 365 19.74 -18.53 5.31
N HIS A 366 19.98 -17.41 6.02
CA HIS A 366 20.70 -17.43 7.29
C HIS A 366 19.99 -18.27 8.34
N PHE A 367 18.68 -18.09 8.52
CA PHE A 367 17.93 -18.80 9.54
C PHE A 367 17.61 -20.25 9.19
N ILE A 368 17.46 -20.61 7.91
CA ILE A 368 17.43 -22.02 7.49
C ILE A 368 18.71 -22.74 7.95
N SER A 369 19.86 -22.10 7.75
CA SER A 369 21.16 -22.65 8.19
C SER A 369 21.27 -22.73 9.72
N ASP A 370 20.75 -21.72 10.44
CA ASP A 370 20.69 -21.73 11.91
C ASP A 370 19.80 -22.84 12.46
N ILE A 371 18.61 -23.05 11.88
CA ILE A 371 17.68 -24.12 12.24
C ILE A 371 18.34 -25.49 12.03
N LYS A 372 18.98 -25.69 10.87
CA LYS A 372 19.70 -26.92 10.57
C LYS A 372 20.80 -27.19 11.59
N ARG A 373 21.53 -26.16 12.02
CA ARG A 373 22.57 -26.28 13.05
C ARG A 373 22.01 -26.56 14.44
N LYS A 374 20.96 -25.84 14.87
CA LYS A 374 20.41 -25.93 16.24
C LYS A 374 19.56 -27.17 16.48
N TYR A 375 18.76 -27.56 15.49
CA TYR A 375 17.74 -28.60 15.64
C TYR A 375 18.00 -29.83 14.75
N ASN A 376 19.06 -29.81 13.93
CA ASN A 376 19.37 -30.86 12.96
C ASN A 376 18.21 -31.16 11.98
N LYS A 377 17.44 -30.13 11.63
CA LYS A 377 16.30 -30.20 10.70
C LYS A 377 16.50 -29.25 9.54
N ASP A 378 16.34 -29.76 8.32
CA ASP A 378 16.43 -28.96 7.10
C ASP A 378 15.01 -28.63 6.61
N ILE A 379 14.62 -27.36 6.70
CA ILE A 379 13.29 -26.91 6.27
C ILE A 379 13.26 -26.46 4.80
N SER A 380 14.38 -26.49 4.08
CA SER A 380 14.46 -25.94 2.71
C SER A 380 13.48 -26.57 1.74
N GLY A 381 13.16 -27.86 1.90
CA GLY A 381 12.14 -28.56 1.10
C GLY A 381 10.69 -28.33 1.57
N ASN A 382 10.47 -27.73 2.74
CA ASN A 382 9.13 -27.51 3.30
C ASN A 382 8.63 -26.10 2.97
N LYS A 383 7.93 -25.97 1.83
CA LYS A 383 7.36 -24.70 1.34
C LYS A 383 6.55 -23.93 2.40
N ARG A 384 5.78 -24.65 3.24
CA ARG A 384 4.96 -24.04 4.30
C ARG A 384 5.85 -23.45 5.41
N ALA A 385 6.84 -24.20 5.88
CA ALA A 385 7.77 -23.72 6.91
C ALA A 385 8.58 -22.52 6.42
N VAL A 386 9.12 -22.58 5.19
CA VAL A 386 9.87 -21.48 4.59
C VAL A 386 9.03 -20.21 4.45
N ARG A 387 7.75 -20.33 4.02
CA ARG A 387 6.83 -19.18 3.94
C ARG A 387 6.62 -18.52 5.31
N ARG A 388 6.37 -19.32 6.35
CA ARG A 388 6.19 -18.81 7.72
C ARG A 388 7.45 -18.11 8.24
N LEU A 389 8.61 -18.70 8.00
CA LEU A 389 9.90 -18.10 8.33
C LEU A 389 10.13 -16.78 7.57
N ARG A 390 9.81 -16.72 6.28
CA ARG A 390 9.92 -15.51 5.46
C ARG A 390 9.08 -14.36 6.02
N THR A 391 7.82 -14.62 6.38
CA THR A 391 6.96 -13.61 7.02
C THR A 391 7.56 -13.10 8.34
N ALA A 392 8.15 -13.99 9.15
CA ALA A 392 8.84 -13.58 10.37
C ALA A 392 10.11 -12.76 10.09
N CYS A 393 10.86 -13.11 9.04
CA CYS A 393 12.06 -12.37 8.61
C CYS A 393 11.71 -10.97 8.13
N GLU A 394 10.68 -10.81 7.30
CA GLU A 394 10.22 -9.50 6.82
C GLU A 394 9.77 -8.62 7.99
N ARG A 395 9.02 -9.19 8.94
CA ARG A 395 8.60 -8.48 10.17
C ARG A 395 9.82 -8.03 10.98
N ALA A 396 10.80 -8.91 11.17
CA ALA A 396 12.04 -8.57 11.88
C ALA A 396 12.84 -7.48 11.15
N LYS A 397 12.97 -7.56 9.82
CA LYS A 397 13.60 -6.52 8.98
C LYS A 397 12.94 -5.16 9.21
N ARG A 398 11.60 -5.10 9.16
CA ARG A 398 10.83 -3.87 9.39
C ARG A 398 11.06 -3.31 10.80
N THR A 399 11.05 -4.17 11.82
CA THR A 399 11.36 -3.77 13.21
C THR A 399 12.78 -3.23 13.35
N LEU A 400 13.76 -3.82 12.66
CA LEU A 400 15.16 -3.38 12.72
C LEU A 400 15.41 -2.00 12.08
N SER A 401 14.46 -1.48 11.29
CA SER A 401 14.53 -0.12 10.76
C SER A 401 14.33 0.95 11.84
N SER A 402 13.66 0.64 12.96
CA SER A 402 13.49 1.54 14.10
C SER A 402 14.26 1.05 15.34
N SER A 403 14.34 -0.26 15.56
CA SER A 403 14.97 -0.89 16.73
C SER A 403 16.35 -1.48 16.42
N THR A 404 17.21 -1.61 17.43
CA THR A 404 18.55 -2.21 17.28
C THR A 404 18.54 -3.74 17.29
N GLN A 405 17.43 -4.35 17.72
CA GLN A 405 17.20 -5.79 17.77
C GLN A 405 15.73 -6.11 17.46
N ALA A 406 15.48 -7.32 16.97
CA ALA A 406 14.16 -7.86 16.71
C ALA A 406 14.14 -9.37 16.95
N SER A 407 13.04 -9.90 17.48
CA SER A 407 12.84 -11.34 17.61
C SER A 407 12.29 -11.95 16.32
N VAL A 408 12.72 -13.17 16.04
CA VAL A 408 12.21 -14.03 14.95
C VAL A 408 11.64 -15.26 15.63
N GLU A 409 10.31 -15.36 15.62
CA GLU A 409 9.56 -16.36 16.38
C GLU A 409 8.54 -17.03 15.47
N VAL A 410 8.60 -18.37 15.41
CA VAL A 410 7.65 -19.19 14.66
C VAL A 410 7.36 -20.49 15.41
N ASP A 411 6.15 -20.60 15.95
CA ASP A 411 5.71 -21.79 16.68
C ASP A 411 5.53 -22.99 15.74
N SER A 412 5.86 -24.19 16.19
CA SER A 412 5.70 -25.44 15.44
C SER A 412 6.15 -25.30 13.98
N LEU A 413 7.37 -24.79 13.78
CA LEU A 413 7.92 -24.50 12.47
C LEU A 413 8.16 -25.80 11.68
N VAL A 414 8.72 -26.82 12.32
CA VAL A 414 9.00 -28.13 11.71
C VAL A 414 8.93 -29.29 12.73
N ASP A 415 8.08 -30.28 12.45
CA ASP A 415 7.72 -31.41 13.32
C ASP A 415 7.60 -31.04 14.81
N GLY A 416 6.72 -30.08 15.11
CA GLY A 416 6.43 -29.65 16.48
C GLY A 416 7.50 -28.80 17.15
N VAL A 417 8.59 -28.46 16.47
CA VAL A 417 9.67 -27.63 17.03
C VAL A 417 9.37 -26.16 16.81
N ASP A 418 9.31 -25.41 17.91
CA ASP A 418 9.26 -23.94 17.89
C ASP A 418 10.63 -23.36 17.53
N TYR A 419 10.63 -22.31 16.72
CA TYR A 419 11.84 -21.56 16.40
C TYR A 419 11.79 -20.17 17.03
N HIS A 420 12.76 -19.87 17.89
CA HIS A 420 12.93 -18.57 18.51
C HIS A 420 14.39 -18.13 18.42
N THR A 421 14.62 -16.91 17.90
CA THR A 421 15.95 -16.29 17.93
C THR A 421 15.87 -14.77 17.92
N GLN A 422 16.98 -14.13 18.27
CA GLN A 422 17.12 -12.67 18.23
C GLN A 422 18.04 -12.29 17.07
N LEU A 423 17.65 -11.26 16.33
CA LEU A 423 18.43 -10.67 15.25
C LEU A 423 18.80 -9.24 15.62
N THR A 424 20.08 -8.89 15.56
CA THR A 424 20.52 -7.51 15.75
C THR A 424 20.58 -6.78 14.41
N ARG A 425 20.41 -5.45 14.44
CA ARG A 425 20.56 -4.59 13.26
C ARG A 425 21.94 -4.76 12.63
N ALA A 426 23.00 -4.82 13.45
CA ALA A 426 24.36 -5.04 12.98
C ALA A 426 24.50 -6.35 12.19
N ARG A 427 23.88 -7.43 12.66
CA ARG A 427 23.91 -8.72 11.95
C ARG A 427 23.12 -8.67 10.64
N PHE A 428 21.95 -8.04 10.63
CA PHE A 428 21.20 -7.80 9.40
C PHE A 428 22.02 -6.99 8.38
N GLU A 429 22.65 -5.91 8.84
CA GLU A 429 23.49 -5.05 7.99
C GLU A 429 24.69 -5.80 7.41
N GLU A 430 25.30 -6.71 8.17
CA GLU A 430 26.38 -7.57 7.72
C GLU A 430 25.92 -8.54 6.63
N LEU A 431 24.77 -9.21 6.84
CA LEU A 431 24.20 -10.19 5.90
C LEU A 431 23.81 -9.60 4.54
N CYS A 432 23.47 -8.31 4.52
CA CYS A 432 23.02 -7.57 3.34
C CYS A 432 24.05 -6.54 2.84
N ALA A 433 25.27 -6.53 3.40
CA ALA A 433 26.24 -5.45 3.18
C ALA A 433 26.59 -5.24 1.71
N ASP A 434 26.71 -6.31 0.93
CA ASP A 434 26.99 -6.27 -0.50
C ASP A 434 25.81 -5.71 -1.30
N LEU A 435 24.58 -6.12 -1.00
CA LEU A 435 23.37 -5.61 -1.66
C LEU A 435 23.13 -4.13 -1.35
N PHE A 436 23.42 -3.69 -0.13
CA PHE A 436 23.32 -2.27 0.21
C PHE A 436 24.37 -1.43 -0.53
N ARG A 437 25.61 -1.93 -0.64
CA ARG A 437 26.67 -1.23 -1.39
C ARG A 437 26.37 -1.16 -2.88
N SER A 438 25.75 -2.19 -3.47
CA SER A 438 25.40 -2.19 -4.89
C SER A 438 24.38 -1.11 -5.26
N THR A 439 23.65 -0.53 -4.30
CA THR A 439 22.74 0.60 -4.57
C THR A 439 23.47 1.89 -4.98
N ILE A 440 24.76 2.02 -4.64
CA ILE A 440 25.54 3.23 -4.95
C ILE A 440 26.00 3.28 -6.41
N GLU A 441 26.19 2.12 -7.05
CA GLU A 441 26.65 2.07 -8.44
C GLU A 441 25.65 2.72 -9.42
N PRO A 442 24.33 2.46 -9.35
CA PRO A 442 23.35 3.18 -10.18
C PRO A 442 23.30 4.69 -9.91
N VAL A 443 23.52 5.13 -8.66
CA VAL A 443 23.62 6.55 -8.31
C VAL A 443 24.80 7.21 -9.03
N ASP A 444 25.97 6.58 -8.97
CA ASP A 444 27.19 7.04 -9.64
C ASP A 444 27.05 7.03 -11.16
N LYS A 445 26.39 6.02 -11.73
CA LYS A 445 26.08 5.95 -13.16
C LYS A 445 25.13 7.07 -13.60
N ALA A 446 24.06 7.33 -12.86
CA ALA A 446 23.12 8.41 -13.15
C ALA A 446 23.81 9.79 -13.12
N LEU A 447 24.67 10.04 -12.13
CA LEU A 447 25.45 11.28 -12.05
C LEU A 447 26.37 11.49 -13.27
N ARG A 448 27.09 10.44 -13.68
CA ARG A 448 27.94 10.49 -14.88
C ARG A 448 27.15 10.78 -16.14
N ASP A 449 26.00 10.13 -16.30
CA ASP A 449 25.14 10.30 -17.48
C ASP A 449 24.54 11.70 -17.55
N ALA A 450 24.10 12.24 -16.41
CA ALA A 450 23.64 13.61 -16.29
C ALA A 450 24.78 14.64 -16.43
N LYS A 451 26.05 14.18 -16.47
CA LYS A 451 27.26 15.01 -16.46
C LYS A 451 27.29 15.95 -15.25
N MET A 452 26.81 15.46 -14.12
CA MET A 452 26.69 16.20 -12.87
C MET A 452 27.61 15.61 -11.80
N SER A 453 28.17 16.49 -10.99
CA SER A 453 28.88 16.13 -9.77
C SER A 453 27.89 15.97 -8.61
N LYS A 454 28.35 15.35 -7.52
CA LYS A 454 27.57 15.20 -6.29
C LYS A 454 27.10 16.55 -5.70
N ARG A 455 27.83 17.62 -5.98
CA ARG A 455 27.55 18.98 -5.46
C ARG A 455 26.41 19.65 -6.22
N ASP A 456 26.16 19.23 -7.45
CA ASP A 456 25.11 19.81 -8.29
C ASP A 456 23.72 19.33 -7.86
N ILE A 457 23.65 18.17 -7.18
CA ILE A 457 22.41 17.65 -6.60
C ILE A 457 21.98 18.57 -5.45
N SER A 458 20.83 19.22 -5.62
CA SER A 458 20.21 20.12 -4.65
C SER A 458 19.47 19.35 -3.55
N GLU A 459 18.75 18.30 -3.90
CA GLU A 459 17.92 17.52 -2.97
C GLU A 459 18.01 16.02 -3.28
N ILE A 460 17.92 15.18 -2.26
CA ILE A 460 17.90 13.72 -2.39
C ILE A 460 16.61 13.21 -1.76
N VAL A 461 15.69 12.74 -2.58
CA VAL A 461 14.35 12.32 -2.16
C VAL A 461 14.29 10.79 -2.10
N LEU A 462 13.80 10.27 -0.99
CA LEU A 462 13.67 8.82 -0.76
C LEU A 462 12.26 8.32 -1.10
N VAL A 463 12.19 7.24 -1.87
CA VAL A 463 10.95 6.59 -2.30
C VAL A 463 11.08 5.08 -2.11
N GLY A 464 9.98 4.41 -1.81
CA GLY A 464 9.95 2.96 -1.61
C GLY A 464 10.30 2.55 -0.17
N GLY A 465 9.55 1.58 0.36
CA GLY A 465 9.60 1.19 1.77
C GLY A 465 10.97 0.69 2.25
N SER A 466 11.82 0.16 1.36
CA SER A 466 13.16 -0.31 1.74
C SER A 466 14.15 0.84 2.00
N THR A 467 13.85 2.07 1.59
CA THR A 467 14.63 3.26 1.97
C THR A 467 14.54 3.58 3.46
N ARG A 468 13.58 2.99 4.19
CA ARG A 468 13.48 3.13 5.66
C ARG A 468 14.63 2.44 6.40
N ILE A 469 15.43 1.60 5.72
CA ILE A 469 16.58 0.90 6.32
C ILE A 469 17.68 1.94 6.66
N PRO A 470 18.09 2.07 7.93
CA PRO A 470 19.08 3.08 8.35
C PRO A 470 20.42 2.97 7.62
N LYS A 471 20.87 1.76 7.30
CA LYS A 471 22.12 1.53 6.58
C LYS A 471 22.11 2.07 5.16
N VAL A 472 20.98 1.93 4.46
CA VAL A 472 20.80 2.46 3.10
C VAL A 472 20.88 3.99 3.11
N GLN A 473 20.14 4.62 4.04
CA GLN A 473 20.19 6.07 4.23
C GLN A 473 21.60 6.55 4.55
N LYS A 474 22.29 5.89 5.49
CA LYS A 474 23.64 6.24 5.88
C LYS A 474 24.63 6.14 4.71
N LEU A 475 24.58 5.05 3.94
CA LEU A 475 25.45 4.89 2.77
C LEU A 475 25.22 6.00 1.74
N LEU A 476 23.97 6.40 1.52
CA LEU A 476 23.64 7.47 0.60
C LEU A 476 24.12 8.83 1.12
N GLN A 477 23.91 9.13 2.41
CA GLN A 477 24.43 10.34 3.07
C GLN A 477 25.96 10.42 2.99
N ASP A 478 26.65 9.34 3.37
CA ASP A 478 28.10 9.24 3.31
C ASP A 478 28.60 9.44 1.87
N TYR A 479 27.90 8.87 0.88
CA TYR A 479 28.22 9.04 -0.53
C TYR A 479 28.12 10.50 -0.98
N PHE A 480 27.12 11.25 -0.51
CA PHE A 480 26.91 12.68 -0.79
C PHE A 480 27.60 13.62 0.22
N GLY A 481 28.56 13.13 1.01
CA GLY A 481 29.36 13.96 1.91
C GLY A 481 28.58 14.52 3.10
N GLY A 482 27.63 13.74 3.62
CA GLY A 482 26.81 14.11 4.78
C GLY A 482 25.58 14.95 4.45
N LYS A 483 25.23 15.10 3.16
CA LYS A 483 24.03 15.81 2.73
C LYS A 483 22.77 15.20 3.36
N GLU A 484 21.88 16.03 3.88
CA GLU A 484 20.62 15.58 4.46
C GLU A 484 19.71 14.97 3.39
N LEU A 485 19.03 13.88 3.76
CA LEU A 485 18.08 13.20 2.88
C LEU A 485 16.69 13.80 3.10
N ASN A 486 16.02 14.12 2.02
CA ASN A 486 14.68 14.67 2.03
C ASN A 486 13.65 13.56 2.33
N LYS A 487 12.89 13.78 3.41
CA LYS A 487 11.86 12.86 3.92
C LYS A 487 10.47 13.52 3.98
N THR A 488 10.25 14.60 3.21
CA THR A 488 9.00 15.36 3.28
C THR A 488 7.83 14.65 2.61
N ILE A 489 8.10 13.73 1.69
CA ILE A 489 7.07 12.92 1.03
C ILE A 489 6.96 11.53 1.67
N ASN A 490 5.76 10.96 1.63
CA ASN A 490 5.55 9.58 2.06
C ASN A 490 6.16 8.61 1.04
N PRO A 491 7.19 7.81 1.41
CA PRO A 491 7.86 6.92 0.47
C PRO A 491 6.97 5.79 -0.07
N ASP A 492 5.85 5.48 0.61
CA ASP A 492 4.94 4.41 0.20
C ASP A 492 3.84 4.90 -0.77
N GLU A 493 3.54 6.20 -0.78
CA GLU A 493 2.39 6.77 -1.51
C GLU A 493 2.79 7.78 -2.61
N ALA A 494 4.00 8.33 -2.56
CA ALA A 494 4.46 9.38 -3.48
C ALA A 494 4.30 9.02 -4.97
N VAL A 495 4.60 7.77 -5.32
CA VAL A 495 4.48 7.28 -6.70
C VAL A 495 3.02 7.29 -7.16
N ALA A 496 2.10 6.80 -6.34
CA ALA A 496 0.68 6.79 -6.65
C ALA A 496 0.11 8.22 -6.72
N TYR A 497 0.58 9.10 -5.84
CA TYR A 497 0.20 10.52 -5.84
C TYR A 497 0.60 11.20 -7.15
N GLY A 498 1.86 11.07 -7.59
CA GLY A 498 2.31 11.65 -8.86
C GLY A 498 1.61 11.07 -10.08
N ALA A 499 1.28 9.78 -10.07
CA ALA A 499 0.49 9.17 -11.13
C ALA A 499 -0.93 9.73 -11.20
N ALA A 500 -1.56 10.00 -10.05
CA ALA A 500 -2.87 10.64 -9.99
C ALA A 500 -2.84 12.09 -10.52
N VAL A 501 -1.78 12.85 -10.20
CA VAL A 501 -1.56 14.20 -10.75
C VAL A 501 -1.41 14.13 -12.28
N GLN A 502 -0.63 13.17 -12.79
CA GLN A 502 -0.49 12.96 -14.23
C GLN A 502 -1.82 12.60 -14.89
N ALA A 503 -2.66 11.79 -14.23
CA ALA A 503 -3.99 11.45 -14.74
C ALA A 503 -4.87 12.71 -14.86
N ALA A 504 -4.87 13.58 -13.84
CA ALA A 504 -5.62 14.84 -13.86
C ALA A 504 -5.21 15.73 -15.06
N ILE A 505 -3.90 15.89 -15.29
CA ILE A 505 -3.36 16.66 -16.43
C ILE A 505 -3.85 16.10 -17.77
N LEU A 506 -3.81 14.77 -17.94
CA LEU A 506 -4.22 14.12 -19.19
C LEU A 506 -5.73 14.19 -19.45
N THR A 507 -6.53 14.27 -18.39
CA THR A 507 -7.98 14.49 -18.49
C THR A 507 -8.37 15.95 -18.65
N GLY A 508 -7.39 16.86 -18.69
CA GLY A 508 -7.60 18.29 -18.96
C GLY A 508 -8.00 19.11 -17.73
N ASP A 509 -7.68 18.66 -16.52
CA ASP A 509 -7.88 19.46 -15.31
C ASP A 509 -7.13 20.81 -15.43
N GLN A 510 -7.83 21.91 -15.17
CA GLN A 510 -7.32 23.28 -15.31
C GLN A 510 -7.05 23.94 -13.95
N SER A 511 -6.98 23.17 -12.87
CA SER A 511 -6.65 23.70 -11.55
C SER A 511 -5.25 24.35 -11.56
N GLU A 512 -5.09 25.47 -10.86
CA GLU A 512 -3.81 26.21 -10.79
C GLU A 512 -2.62 25.32 -10.39
N ALA A 513 -2.87 24.26 -9.62
CA ALA A 513 -1.84 23.32 -9.17
C ALA A 513 -1.23 22.48 -10.30
N VAL A 514 -1.95 22.24 -11.41
CA VAL A 514 -1.56 21.27 -12.44
C VAL A 514 -1.39 21.87 -13.84
N GLN A 515 -1.93 23.07 -14.08
CA GLN A 515 -1.95 23.69 -15.40
C GLN A 515 -0.56 23.95 -16.00
N ASP A 516 0.42 24.30 -15.15
CA ASP A 516 1.78 24.63 -15.57
C ASP A 516 2.75 23.45 -15.52
N LEU A 517 2.25 22.23 -15.23
CA LEU A 517 3.12 21.06 -15.10
C LEU A 517 3.48 20.48 -16.47
N LEU A 518 4.76 20.56 -16.83
CA LEU A 518 5.32 19.94 -18.02
C LEU A 518 6.31 18.84 -17.63
N LEU A 519 6.08 17.63 -18.14
CA LEU A 519 6.96 16.49 -17.91
C LEU A 519 7.77 16.14 -19.17
N LEU A 520 9.09 16.11 -19.03
CA LEU A 520 10.05 15.67 -20.05
C LEU A 520 10.82 14.46 -19.51
N ASP A 521 10.37 13.25 -19.87
CA ASP A 521 11.01 11.99 -19.48
C ASP A 521 12.03 11.53 -20.53
N VAL A 522 12.75 10.45 -20.26
CA VAL A 522 13.80 9.90 -21.14
C VAL A 522 13.69 8.37 -21.30
N THR A 523 14.30 7.84 -22.37
CA THR A 523 14.47 6.39 -22.53
C THR A 523 15.63 5.84 -21.67
N PRO A 524 15.48 4.74 -20.91
CA PRO A 524 16.52 4.23 -20.02
C PRO A 524 17.65 3.47 -20.75
N LEU A 525 17.39 2.97 -21.95
CA LEU A 525 18.30 2.14 -22.73
C LEU A 525 18.44 2.66 -24.15
N SER A 526 19.63 2.45 -24.73
CA SER A 526 19.90 2.78 -26.11
C SER A 526 19.17 1.81 -27.05
N LEU A 527 18.56 2.35 -28.09
CA LEU A 527 17.81 1.60 -29.11
C LEU A 527 18.56 1.64 -30.43
N GLY A 528 18.59 0.53 -31.13
CA GLY A 528 19.35 0.43 -32.37
C GLY A 528 19.11 -0.87 -33.13
N ILE A 529 19.91 -1.09 -34.17
CA ILE A 529 19.80 -2.25 -35.04
C ILE A 529 21.10 -3.03 -35.18
N GLU A 530 20.99 -4.30 -35.57
CA GLU A 530 22.13 -5.09 -36.03
C GLU A 530 22.64 -4.59 -37.38
N THR A 531 23.95 -4.42 -37.46
CA THR A 531 24.68 -4.13 -38.70
C THR A 531 25.72 -5.20 -38.98
N VAL A 532 26.38 -5.12 -40.14
CA VAL A 532 27.35 -6.12 -40.61
C VAL A 532 28.37 -6.45 -39.51
N GLY A 533 28.53 -7.75 -39.25
CA GLY A 533 29.46 -8.25 -38.22
C GLY A 533 28.85 -8.44 -36.84
N GLY A 534 27.52 -8.30 -36.69
CA GLY A 534 26.83 -8.48 -35.40
C GLY A 534 27.01 -7.30 -34.44
N VAL A 535 27.32 -6.13 -35.00
CA VAL A 535 27.59 -4.90 -34.25
C VAL A 535 26.29 -4.12 -34.09
N MET A 536 26.07 -3.63 -32.87
CA MET A 536 24.95 -2.76 -32.53
C MET A 536 25.23 -1.34 -33.06
N THR A 537 24.38 -0.86 -33.96
CA THR A 537 24.35 0.56 -34.36
C THR A 537 23.23 1.25 -33.61
N THR A 538 23.58 2.14 -32.68
CA THR A 538 22.62 2.92 -31.88
C THR A 538 22.00 4.05 -32.71
N LEU A 539 20.67 4.13 -32.73
CA LEU A 539 19.91 5.21 -33.37
C LEU A 539 19.37 6.21 -32.35
N ILE A 540 18.88 5.72 -31.21
CA ILE A 540 18.41 6.54 -30.09
C ILE A 540 19.26 6.17 -28.88
N PRO A 541 20.22 7.03 -28.46
CA PRO A 541 21.00 6.78 -27.24
C PRO A 541 20.14 6.78 -25.99
N ARG A 542 20.58 6.09 -24.93
CA ARG A 542 19.93 6.19 -23.62
C ARG A 542 19.91 7.62 -23.10
N ASN A 543 18.97 7.90 -22.21
CA ASN A 543 18.66 9.22 -21.65
C ASN A 543 18.24 10.27 -22.71
N THR A 544 17.86 9.84 -23.92
CA THR A 544 17.24 10.75 -24.90
C THR A 544 15.82 11.07 -24.45
N THR A 545 15.48 12.37 -24.43
CA THR A 545 14.14 12.87 -24.10
C THR A 545 13.08 12.28 -25.02
N ILE A 546 11.95 11.84 -24.45
CA ILE A 546 10.81 11.26 -25.16
C ILE A 546 9.59 12.20 -25.13
N PRO A 547 8.73 12.20 -26.17
CA PRO A 547 8.80 11.37 -27.38
C PRO A 547 9.92 11.77 -28.34
N LYS A 548 10.43 10.82 -29.13
CA LYS A 548 11.52 11.04 -30.08
C LYS A 548 11.37 10.20 -31.35
N GLN A 549 11.53 10.86 -32.50
CA GLN A 549 11.63 10.21 -33.79
C GLN A 549 13.03 10.40 -34.39
N VAL A 550 13.63 9.31 -34.89
CA VAL A 550 14.92 9.31 -35.60
C VAL A 550 14.80 8.45 -36.85
N THR A 551 15.19 9.00 -38.00
CA THR A 551 15.30 8.25 -39.26
C THR A 551 16.74 8.18 -39.68
N GLN A 552 17.23 6.98 -39.97
CA GLN A 552 18.57 6.74 -40.48
C GLN A 552 18.53 5.91 -41.76
N ASN A 553 19.37 6.29 -42.71
CA ASN A 553 19.49 5.60 -43.99
C ASN A 553 20.47 4.43 -43.92
N PHE A 554 20.03 3.27 -44.40
CA PHE A 554 20.81 2.05 -44.58
C PHE A 554 20.77 1.61 -46.04
N SER A 555 21.63 0.66 -46.41
CA SER A 555 21.70 0.13 -47.77
C SER A 555 21.98 -1.38 -47.78
N THR A 556 21.83 -2.00 -48.95
CA THR A 556 22.13 -3.42 -49.16
C THR A 556 23.62 -3.69 -49.13
N THR A 557 24.00 -4.86 -48.61
CA THR A 557 25.40 -5.29 -48.45
C THR A 557 25.83 -6.25 -49.56
N VAL A 558 24.87 -6.79 -50.31
CA VAL A 558 25.07 -7.77 -51.39
C VAL A 558 24.45 -7.26 -52.70
N ASP A 559 25.10 -7.52 -53.83
CA ASP A 559 24.57 -7.17 -55.15
C ASP A 559 23.27 -7.92 -55.43
N ASN A 560 22.28 -7.23 -56.02
CA ASN A 560 20.96 -7.77 -56.33
C ASN A 560 20.20 -8.32 -55.10
N GLN A 561 20.53 -7.84 -53.90
CA GLN A 561 19.80 -8.18 -52.68
C GLN A 561 18.36 -7.68 -52.75
N THR A 562 17.40 -8.60 -52.73
CA THR A 562 15.96 -8.31 -52.85
C THR A 562 15.23 -8.22 -51.52
N SER A 563 15.92 -8.49 -50.40
CA SER A 563 15.36 -8.33 -49.06
C SER A 563 16.41 -7.90 -48.04
N VAL A 564 16.01 -7.12 -47.04
CA VAL A 564 16.84 -6.70 -45.90
C VAL A 564 16.18 -7.14 -44.61
N HIS A 565 16.93 -7.87 -43.78
CA HIS A 565 16.52 -8.28 -42.45
C HIS A 565 16.98 -7.22 -41.45
N VAL A 566 16.02 -6.61 -40.76
CA VAL A 566 16.25 -5.58 -39.75
C VAL A 566 15.95 -6.21 -38.39
N GLN A 567 16.96 -6.31 -37.54
CA GLN A 567 16.83 -6.79 -36.17
C GLN A 567 17.04 -5.61 -35.22
N VAL A 568 16.07 -5.37 -34.34
CA VAL A 568 16.01 -4.23 -33.43
C VAL A 568 16.40 -4.68 -32.02
N TYR A 569 17.28 -3.94 -31.38
CA TYR A 569 17.82 -4.24 -30.06
C TYR A 569 17.71 -3.06 -29.11
N GLU A 570 17.74 -3.38 -27.83
CA GLU A 570 17.97 -2.42 -26.75
C GLU A 570 19.18 -2.85 -25.90
N GLY A 571 19.99 -1.89 -25.50
CA GLY A 571 21.13 -2.12 -24.61
C GLY A 571 22.39 -1.34 -24.98
N GLU A 572 23.39 -1.45 -24.12
CA GLU A 572 24.60 -0.62 -24.13
C GLU A 572 25.84 -1.39 -24.62
N ARG A 573 25.70 -2.67 -24.97
CA ARG A 573 26.82 -3.50 -25.43
C ARG A 573 27.11 -3.23 -26.91
N ALA A 574 28.39 -3.35 -27.29
CA ALA A 574 28.80 -3.17 -28.68
C ALA A 574 28.30 -4.26 -29.63
N MET A 575 28.15 -5.50 -29.13
CA MET A 575 27.69 -6.65 -29.92
C MET A 575 26.22 -6.94 -29.63
N THR A 576 25.43 -7.17 -30.67
CA THR A 576 23.97 -7.44 -30.58
C THR A 576 23.63 -8.66 -29.74
N ARG A 577 24.45 -9.70 -29.80
CA ARG A 577 24.29 -10.94 -28.99
C ARG A 577 24.29 -10.72 -27.48
N ASP A 578 24.85 -9.61 -27.01
CA ASP A 578 24.93 -9.26 -25.59
C ASP A 578 23.86 -8.22 -25.20
N ASN A 579 23.03 -7.77 -26.14
CA ASN A 579 21.91 -6.85 -25.95
C ASN A 579 20.58 -7.61 -26.01
N ASN A 580 19.50 -6.97 -25.58
CA ASN A 580 18.18 -7.57 -25.65
C ASN A 580 17.57 -7.35 -27.04
N LEU A 581 17.09 -8.43 -27.66
CA LEU A 581 16.41 -8.40 -28.95
C LEU A 581 14.95 -7.97 -28.71
N LEU A 582 14.57 -6.83 -29.29
CA LEU A 582 13.20 -6.32 -29.21
C LEU A 582 12.30 -6.91 -30.29
N GLY A 583 12.85 -7.27 -31.44
CA GLY A 583 12.10 -7.86 -32.55
C GLY A 583 12.86 -7.76 -33.86
N ASP A 584 12.33 -8.40 -34.91
CA ASP A 584 12.95 -8.42 -36.22
C ASP A 584 11.91 -8.45 -37.35
N PHE A 585 12.29 -7.96 -38.53
CA PHE A 585 11.44 -7.98 -39.70
C PHE A 585 12.24 -7.99 -41.00
N VAL A 586 11.61 -8.49 -42.07
CA VAL A 586 12.24 -8.57 -43.39
C VAL A 586 11.53 -7.62 -44.35
N LEU A 587 12.21 -6.55 -44.77
CA LEU A 587 11.77 -5.73 -45.88
C LEU A 587 12.02 -6.52 -47.18
N ARG A 588 10.96 -6.90 -47.88
CA ARG A 588 11.02 -7.69 -49.12
C ARG A 588 10.83 -6.82 -50.35
N ASP A 589 11.06 -7.44 -51.51
CA ASP A 589 10.81 -6.87 -52.83
C ASP A 589 11.59 -5.58 -53.11
N ILE A 590 12.83 -5.51 -52.63
CA ILE A 590 13.79 -4.45 -52.99
C ILE A 590 14.22 -4.67 -54.44
N PRO A 591 14.13 -3.65 -55.33
CA PRO A 591 14.58 -3.79 -56.71
C PRO A 591 16.04 -4.27 -56.81
N PRO A 592 16.37 -5.25 -57.66
CA PRO A 592 17.75 -5.68 -57.87
C PRO A 592 18.62 -4.50 -58.33
N ALA A 593 19.61 -4.17 -57.51
CA ALA A 593 20.59 -3.13 -57.79
C ALA A 593 21.96 -3.53 -57.20
N PRO A 594 23.07 -2.93 -57.65
CA PRO A 594 24.37 -3.10 -56.99
C PRO A 594 24.29 -2.76 -55.51
N ARG A 595 25.10 -3.42 -54.68
CA ARG A 595 25.19 -3.13 -53.23
C ARG A 595 25.46 -1.64 -53.00
N GLY A 596 24.88 -1.07 -51.95
CA GLY A 596 25.04 0.36 -51.65
C GLY A 596 24.11 1.31 -52.43
N VAL A 597 23.39 0.83 -53.45
CA VAL A 597 22.48 1.66 -54.27
C VAL A 597 21.08 1.81 -53.65
N PRO A 598 20.40 0.73 -53.19
CA PRO A 598 19.12 0.85 -52.50
C PRO A 598 19.26 1.70 -51.23
N LYS A 599 18.30 2.61 -51.00
CA LYS A 599 18.30 3.52 -49.85
C LYS A 599 17.11 3.22 -48.96
N ILE A 600 17.39 2.61 -47.83
CA ILE A 600 16.40 2.10 -46.88
C ILE A 600 16.40 3.02 -45.66
N ASP A 601 15.36 3.82 -45.53
CA ASP A 601 15.16 4.67 -44.36
C ASP A 601 14.51 3.85 -43.25
N VAL A 602 15.23 3.62 -42.17
CA VAL A 602 14.70 3.00 -40.96
C VAL A 602 14.38 4.10 -39.95
N THR A 603 13.12 4.19 -39.56
CA THR A 603 12.60 5.19 -38.62
C THR A 603 12.24 4.53 -37.30
N PHE A 604 12.85 5.02 -36.23
CA PHE A 604 12.52 4.70 -34.85
C PHE A 604 11.63 5.81 -34.31
N ASP A 605 10.43 5.47 -33.87
CA ASP A 605 9.45 6.38 -33.31
C ASP A 605 9.11 5.93 -31.89
N LEU A 606 9.64 6.66 -30.91
CA LEU A 606 9.47 6.37 -29.50
C LEU A 606 8.44 7.33 -28.90
N ASP A 607 7.33 6.77 -28.41
CA ASP A 607 6.20 7.56 -27.91
C ASP A 607 6.41 8.10 -26.48
N ALA A 608 5.42 8.82 -25.96
CA ALA A 608 5.45 9.37 -24.60
C ALA A 608 5.31 8.31 -23.47
N ASN A 609 5.01 7.06 -23.79
CA ASN A 609 5.03 5.92 -22.86
C ASN A 609 6.41 5.22 -22.84
N GLY A 610 7.32 5.61 -23.74
CA GLY A 610 8.58 4.92 -23.97
C GLY A 610 8.40 3.61 -24.72
N ILE A 611 7.35 3.48 -25.55
CA ILE A 611 7.08 2.31 -26.40
C ILE A 611 7.56 2.58 -27.82
N LEU A 612 8.35 1.66 -28.37
CA LEU A 612 9.02 1.81 -29.66
C LEU A 612 8.17 1.28 -30.84
N ASN A 613 8.02 2.12 -31.87
CA ASN A 613 7.54 1.73 -33.19
C ASN A 613 8.67 1.87 -34.22
N VAL A 614 8.86 0.86 -35.09
CA VAL A 614 9.96 0.88 -36.08
C VAL A 614 9.41 0.68 -37.48
N SER A 615 9.64 1.61 -38.40
CA SER A 615 9.27 1.45 -39.79
C SER A 615 10.50 1.46 -40.69
N ALA A 616 10.45 0.76 -41.82
CA ALA A 616 11.47 0.83 -42.86
C ALA A 616 10.83 1.18 -44.21
N LYS A 617 11.45 2.08 -44.96
CA LYS A 617 10.98 2.49 -46.28
C LYS A 617 12.12 2.49 -47.29
N ASP A 618 11.92 1.81 -48.41
CA ASP A 618 12.79 1.98 -49.58
C ASP A 618 12.40 3.27 -50.31
N THR A 619 13.32 4.24 -50.28
CA THR A 619 13.13 5.54 -50.91
C THR A 619 13.17 5.49 -52.44
N GLY A 620 13.82 4.47 -53.03
CA GLY A 620 13.93 4.33 -54.48
C GLY A 620 12.64 3.83 -55.14
N SER A 621 12.01 2.80 -54.56
CA SER A 621 10.75 2.24 -55.05
C SER A 621 9.51 2.87 -54.41
N GLY A 622 9.66 3.67 -53.35
CA GLY A 622 8.56 4.20 -52.55
C GLY A 622 7.85 3.15 -51.69
N ARG A 623 8.28 1.88 -51.75
CA ARG A 623 7.72 0.78 -50.96
C ARG A 623 8.08 0.98 -49.50
N HIS A 624 7.09 0.79 -48.63
CA HIS A 624 7.27 0.85 -47.19
C HIS A 624 6.93 -0.51 -46.58
N GLY A 625 7.79 -0.98 -45.68
CA GLY A 625 7.46 -2.00 -44.70
C GLY A 625 7.30 -1.28 -43.36
N ASN A 626 6.06 -1.04 -42.94
CA ASN A 626 5.83 -0.59 -41.57
C ASN A 626 5.76 -1.82 -40.67
N ILE A 627 6.43 -1.79 -39.52
CA ILE A 627 6.17 -2.72 -38.44
C ILE A 627 5.91 -1.91 -37.15
N THR A 628 4.68 -1.93 -36.66
CA THR A 628 4.54 -1.83 -35.20
C THR A 628 5.27 -3.06 -34.67
N ILE A 629 6.29 -2.94 -33.82
CA ILE A 629 7.08 -4.11 -33.35
C ILE A 629 6.13 -5.11 -32.67
N THR A 630 5.53 -5.99 -33.47
CA THR A 630 4.75 -7.14 -33.04
C THR A 630 5.77 -8.20 -32.75
N ASN A 631 6.48 -8.05 -31.65
CA ASN A 631 7.31 -9.12 -31.14
C ASN A 631 6.37 -10.23 -30.64
N ASP A 632 5.98 -11.14 -31.53
CA ASP A 632 5.17 -12.32 -31.19
C ASP A 632 5.86 -13.16 -30.10
N LYS A 633 7.19 -13.06 -29.97
CA LYS A 633 7.99 -13.75 -28.96
C LYS A 633 8.07 -12.96 -27.65
N GLY A 634 6.93 -12.83 -26.99
CA GLY A 634 6.85 -12.24 -25.64
C GLY A 634 5.55 -11.50 -25.40
N ARG A 635 5.07 -10.73 -26.39
CA ARG A 635 3.86 -9.90 -26.27
C ARG A 635 2.59 -10.73 -26.47
N LEU A 636 1.50 -10.31 -25.83
CA LEU A 636 0.19 -10.91 -26.05
C LEU A 636 -0.36 -10.44 -27.40
N SER A 637 -0.85 -11.38 -28.21
CA SER A 637 -1.59 -11.02 -29.42
C SER A 637 -2.94 -10.40 -29.04
N GLN A 638 -3.50 -9.58 -29.94
CA GLN A 638 -4.82 -8.97 -29.71
C GLN A 638 -5.90 -10.02 -29.39
N ARG A 639 -5.85 -11.19 -30.04
CA ARG A 639 -6.76 -12.31 -29.76
C ARG A 639 -6.56 -12.90 -28.36
N GLU A 640 -5.32 -12.97 -27.88
CA GLU A 640 -5.04 -13.43 -26.51
C GLU A 640 -5.53 -12.41 -25.48
N ILE A 641 -5.32 -11.12 -25.73
CA ILE A 641 -5.82 -10.03 -24.87
C ILE A 641 -7.35 -10.10 -24.79
N GLU A 642 -8.05 -10.21 -25.92
CA GLU A 642 -9.51 -10.35 -25.96
C GLU A 642 -10.01 -11.60 -25.21
N ARG A 643 -9.32 -12.74 -25.36
CA ARG A 643 -9.62 -13.95 -24.57
C ARG A 643 -9.45 -13.70 -23.08
N MET A 644 -8.36 -13.04 -22.67
CA MET A 644 -8.07 -12.73 -21.27
C MET A 644 -9.06 -11.74 -20.67
N ILE A 645 -9.49 -10.74 -21.43
CA ILE A 645 -10.57 -9.81 -21.04
C ILE A 645 -11.85 -10.61 -20.75
N HIS A 646 -12.24 -11.51 -21.67
CA HIS A 646 -13.44 -12.32 -21.47
C HIS A 646 -13.32 -13.27 -20.26
N GLU A 647 -12.15 -13.84 -20.02
CA GLU A 647 -11.88 -14.65 -18.83
C GLU A 647 -11.94 -13.80 -17.54
N ALA A 648 -11.41 -12.57 -17.56
CA ALA A 648 -11.48 -11.64 -16.44
C ALA A 648 -12.92 -11.22 -16.13
N GLU A 649 -13.74 -10.93 -17.14
CA GLU A 649 -15.18 -10.65 -16.99
C GLU A 649 -15.94 -11.83 -16.38
N LYS A 650 -15.60 -13.05 -16.79
CA LYS A 650 -16.17 -14.27 -16.19
C LYS A 650 -15.80 -14.40 -14.71
N TYR A 651 -14.54 -14.16 -14.35
CA TYR A 651 -14.11 -14.18 -12.94
C TYR A 651 -14.78 -13.08 -12.12
N LYS A 652 -14.95 -11.88 -12.69
CA LYS A 652 -15.73 -10.79 -12.07
C LYS A 652 -17.17 -11.22 -11.80
N THR A 653 -17.83 -11.85 -12.75
CA THR A 653 -19.22 -12.35 -12.58
C THR A 653 -19.31 -13.40 -11.47
N ASP A 654 -18.36 -14.34 -11.41
CA ASP A 654 -18.26 -15.33 -10.35
C ASP A 654 -18.04 -14.67 -8.97
N ASP A 655 -17.17 -13.65 -8.91
CA ASP A 655 -16.85 -12.92 -7.68
C ASP A 655 -18.03 -12.04 -7.22
N ASP A 656 -18.77 -11.41 -8.15
CA ASP A 656 -19.98 -10.63 -7.87
C ASP A 656 -21.09 -11.53 -7.32
N ALA A 657 -21.36 -12.67 -7.95
CA ALA A 657 -22.32 -13.66 -7.46
C ALA A 657 -21.95 -14.16 -6.05
N GLN A 658 -20.66 -14.39 -5.80
CA GLN A 658 -20.18 -14.78 -4.48
C GLN A 658 -20.32 -13.64 -3.46
N ARG A 659 -20.08 -12.38 -3.86
CA ARG A 659 -20.26 -11.19 -3.01
C ARG A 659 -21.72 -11.03 -2.61
N GLU A 660 -22.65 -11.18 -3.56
CA GLU A 660 -24.09 -11.16 -3.29
C GLU A 660 -24.51 -12.28 -2.32
N ARG A 661 -24.01 -13.51 -2.54
CA ARG A 661 -24.28 -14.66 -1.67
C ARG A 661 -23.81 -14.41 -0.24
N VAL A 662 -22.60 -13.89 -0.07
CA VAL A 662 -22.04 -13.53 1.25
C VAL A 662 -22.82 -12.38 1.87
N GLY A 663 -23.20 -11.36 1.10
CA GLY A 663 -24.04 -10.26 1.55
C GLY A 663 -25.39 -10.73 2.06
N ALA A 664 -26.08 -11.58 1.30
CA ALA A 664 -27.36 -12.20 1.71
C ALA A 664 -27.21 -13.04 2.99
N ARG A 665 -26.12 -13.82 3.10
CA ARG A 665 -25.83 -14.60 4.32
C ARG A 665 -25.65 -13.69 5.52
N ASN A 666 -24.82 -12.66 5.41
CA ASN A 666 -24.54 -11.72 6.49
C ASN A 666 -25.80 -10.94 6.90
N ALA A 667 -26.66 -10.60 5.93
CA ALA A 667 -27.95 -9.95 6.20
C ALA A 667 -28.88 -10.87 6.99
N LEU A 668 -28.99 -12.15 6.60
CA LEU A 668 -29.77 -13.14 7.35
C LEU A 668 -29.22 -13.38 8.75
N GLU A 669 -27.89 -13.49 8.89
CA GLU A 669 -27.22 -13.64 10.18
C GLU A 669 -27.48 -12.42 11.07
N SER A 670 -27.35 -11.20 10.54
CA SER A 670 -27.66 -9.96 11.24
C SER A 670 -29.13 -9.88 11.66
N LEU A 671 -30.06 -10.33 10.81
CA LEU A 671 -31.48 -10.43 11.14
C LEU A 671 -31.70 -11.41 12.29
N CYS A 672 -31.08 -12.58 12.27
CA CYS A 672 -31.15 -13.55 13.37
C CYS A 672 -30.64 -12.96 14.69
N PHE A 673 -29.49 -12.26 14.68
CA PHE A 673 -28.95 -11.62 15.88
C PHE A 673 -29.83 -10.47 16.38
N SER A 674 -30.34 -9.64 15.47
CA SER A 674 -31.27 -8.54 15.80
C SER A 674 -32.55 -9.07 16.44
N LEU A 675 -33.18 -10.08 15.83
CA LEU A 675 -34.37 -10.73 16.39
C LEU A 675 -34.07 -11.37 17.75
N ARG A 676 -32.93 -12.05 17.90
CA ARG A 676 -32.52 -12.66 19.18
C ARG A 676 -32.35 -11.63 20.28
N ASN A 677 -31.77 -10.46 19.97
CA ASN A 677 -31.61 -9.37 20.93
C ASN A 677 -32.95 -8.72 21.27
N ALA A 678 -33.83 -8.54 20.27
CA ALA A 678 -35.17 -7.98 20.45
C ALA A 678 -36.08 -8.87 21.31
N ILE A 679 -35.88 -10.20 21.28
CA ILE A 679 -36.62 -11.17 22.09
C ILE A 679 -35.86 -11.64 23.33
N GLY A 680 -35.03 -10.78 23.95
CA GLY A 680 -34.34 -11.13 25.21
C GLY A 680 -35.29 -11.71 26.29
N ASP A 681 -34.74 -12.38 27.30
CA ASP A 681 -35.52 -13.17 28.27
C ASP A 681 -36.66 -12.38 28.96
N ASP A 682 -36.50 -11.06 29.10
CA ASP A 682 -37.49 -10.15 29.69
C ASP A 682 -38.76 -9.95 28.82
N MET A 683 -38.68 -10.22 27.52
CA MET A 683 -39.82 -10.07 26.60
C MET A 683 -40.74 -11.29 26.59
N ARG A 684 -40.34 -12.38 27.25
CA ARG A 684 -41.14 -13.62 27.34
C ARG A 684 -42.50 -13.42 28.01
N GLN A 685 -42.59 -12.49 28.97
CA GLN A 685 -43.85 -12.14 29.63
C GLN A 685 -44.77 -11.27 28.76
N LYS A 686 -44.20 -10.42 27.89
CA LYS A 686 -44.96 -9.48 27.04
C LYS A 686 -45.46 -10.11 25.73
N LEU A 687 -44.69 -11.02 25.14
CA LEU A 687 -45.03 -11.72 23.90
C LEU A 687 -45.99 -12.91 24.11
N GLY A 688 -46.09 -13.41 25.34
CA GLY A 688 -46.71 -14.70 25.64
C GLY A 688 -45.78 -15.85 25.28
N SER A 689 -45.77 -16.91 26.10
CA SER A 689 -44.84 -18.03 25.97
C SER A 689 -44.89 -18.71 24.59
N GLY A 690 -46.07 -18.82 23.98
CA GLY A 690 -46.25 -19.43 22.67
C GLY A 690 -45.59 -18.69 21.51
N ASP A 691 -45.75 -17.37 21.42
CA ASP A 691 -45.15 -16.58 20.33
C ASP A 691 -43.63 -16.39 20.57
N TYR A 692 -43.19 -16.28 21.84
CA TYR A 692 -41.77 -16.27 22.21
C TYR A 692 -41.05 -17.56 21.82
N ASP A 693 -41.57 -18.72 22.27
CA ASP A 693 -40.93 -20.01 22.02
C ASP A 693 -40.91 -20.32 20.52
N ARG A 694 -41.95 -19.92 19.77
CA ARG A 694 -42.02 -20.06 18.30
C ARG A 694 -40.97 -19.23 17.58
N LEU A 695 -40.81 -17.95 17.94
CA LEU A 695 -39.83 -17.07 17.30
C LEU A 695 -38.39 -17.47 17.67
N ASN A 696 -38.11 -17.75 18.95
CA ASN A 696 -36.80 -18.19 19.39
C ASN A 696 -36.40 -19.52 18.74
N SER A 697 -37.33 -20.48 18.64
CA SER A 697 -37.07 -21.75 17.95
C SER A 697 -36.72 -21.55 16.48
N LYS A 698 -37.41 -20.65 15.77
CA LYS A 698 -37.14 -20.39 14.36
C LYS A 698 -35.80 -19.66 14.14
N VAL A 699 -35.46 -18.72 15.02
CA VAL A 699 -34.14 -18.04 14.99
C VAL A 699 -33.02 -19.06 15.22
N GLN A 700 -33.15 -19.94 16.22
CA GLN A 700 -32.17 -21.00 16.49
C GLN A 700 -32.06 -22.03 15.36
N GLU A 701 -33.18 -22.42 14.75
CA GLU A 701 -33.20 -23.26 13.55
C GLU A 701 -32.43 -22.61 12.41
N THR A 702 -32.64 -21.31 12.18
CA THR A 702 -32.00 -20.57 11.09
C THR A 702 -30.50 -20.40 11.32
N ILE A 703 -30.07 -20.12 12.56
CA ILE A 703 -28.64 -20.06 12.93
C ILE A 703 -27.97 -21.43 12.72
N ARG A 704 -28.57 -22.51 13.23
CA ARG A 704 -28.05 -23.88 13.02
C ARG A 704 -27.98 -24.24 11.54
N TRP A 705 -28.97 -23.82 10.76
CA TRP A 705 -28.96 -24.03 9.31
C TRP A 705 -27.83 -23.25 8.64
N LEU A 706 -27.60 -21.98 9.01
CA LEU A 706 -26.49 -21.18 8.50
C LEU A 706 -25.14 -21.82 8.81
N ASP A 707 -24.94 -22.34 10.03
CA ASP A 707 -23.71 -23.00 10.46
C ASP A 707 -23.49 -24.33 9.71
N GLY A 708 -24.55 -25.11 9.52
CA GLY A 708 -24.50 -26.38 8.80
C GLY A 708 -24.36 -26.25 7.28
N ASN A 709 -24.64 -25.08 6.71
CA ASN A 709 -24.66 -24.86 5.25
C ASN A 709 -23.77 -23.66 4.83
N PRO A 710 -22.44 -23.70 5.03
CA PRO A 710 -21.54 -22.61 4.63
C PRO A 710 -21.50 -22.37 3.11
N GLY A 711 -21.81 -23.41 2.33
CA GLY A 711 -21.88 -23.38 0.86
C GLY A 711 -23.27 -23.18 0.28
N ALA A 712 -24.29 -22.82 1.08
CA ALA A 712 -25.66 -22.64 0.57
C ALA A 712 -25.71 -21.61 -0.57
N ASP A 713 -26.58 -21.87 -1.55
CA ASP A 713 -26.85 -20.97 -2.66
C ASP A 713 -27.65 -19.74 -2.20
N ILE A 714 -27.59 -18.66 -2.96
CA ILE A 714 -28.28 -17.40 -2.65
C ILE A 714 -29.79 -17.57 -2.55
N ASP A 715 -30.39 -18.43 -3.39
CA ASP A 715 -31.83 -18.69 -3.37
C ASP A 715 -32.26 -19.44 -2.11
N ASP A 716 -31.42 -20.35 -1.61
CA ASP A 716 -31.65 -21.04 -0.35
C ASP A 716 -31.57 -20.08 0.85
N ILE A 717 -30.58 -19.19 0.84
CA ILE A 717 -30.42 -18.16 1.88
C ILE A 717 -31.63 -17.22 1.88
N ARG A 718 -32.04 -16.71 0.70
CA ARG A 718 -33.22 -15.83 0.56
C ARG A 718 -34.52 -16.53 0.95
N ARG A 719 -34.66 -17.81 0.65
CA ARG A 719 -35.81 -18.62 1.08
C ARG A 719 -35.84 -18.73 2.60
N LYS A 720 -34.71 -19.03 3.25
CA LYS A 720 -34.63 -19.11 4.72
C LYS A 720 -34.90 -17.76 5.39
N GLN A 721 -34.45 -16.67 4.79
CA GLN A 721 -34.80 -15.32 5.23
C GLN A 721 -36.32 -15.09 5.20
N LYS A 722 -36.99 -15.41 4.08
CA LYS A 722 -38.45 -15.29 3.97
C LYS A 722 -39.20 -16.15 4.99
N GLU A 723 -38.74 -17.38 5.24
CA GLU A 723 -39.32 -18.26 6.27
C GLU A 723 -39.22 -17.64 7.68
N LEU A 724 -38.09 -17.01 8.00
CA LEU A 724 -37.88 -16.32 9.27
C LEU A 724 -38.78 -15.07 9.36
N GLU A 725 -38.81 -14.25 8.32
CA GLU A 725 -39.63 -13.03 8.22
C GLU A 725 -41.13 -13.31 8.35
N GLN A 726 -41.62 -14.40 7.75
CA GLN A 726 -43.02 -14.82 7.86
C GLN A 726 -43.47 -15.10 9.30
N ILE A 727 -42.53 -15.52 10.16
CA ILE A 727 -42.81 -15.79 11.58
C ILE A 727 -42.50 -14.55 12.42
N SER A 728 -41.41 -13.84 12.16
CA SER A 728 -41.01 -12.67 12.95
C SER A 728 -41.91 -11.46 12.73
N ASN A 729 -42.33 -11.15 11.50
CA ASN A 729 -43.03 -9.91 11.21
C ASN A 729 -44.40 -9.80 11.91
N PRO A 730 -45.26 -10.83 11.94
CA PRO A 730 -46.52 -10.78 12.69
C PRO A 730 -46.29 -10.63 14.20
N ILE A 731 -45.27 -11.29 14.73
CA ILE A 731 -44.95 -11.29 16.17
C ILE A 731 -44.40 -9.92 16.59
N MET A 732 -43.48 -9.36 15.80
CA MET A 732 -42.95 -8.02 16.05
C MET A 732 -44.02 -6.93 15.88
N THR A 733 -44.91 -7.05 14.89
CA THR A 733 -46.05 -6.12 14.72
C THR A 733 -46.95 -6.10 15.95
N LYS A 734 -47.28 -7.27 16.52
CA LYS A 734 -48.04 -7.37 17.77
C LYS A 734 -47.31 -6.70 18.94
N LEU A 735 -46.00 -6.88 19.04
CA LEU A 735 -45.16 -6.28 20.09
C LEU A 735 -45.17 -4.74 20.01
N TYR A 736 -45.06 -4.18 18.80
CA TYR A 736 -45.15 -2.73 18.61
C TYR A 736 -46.56 -2.18 18.87
N GLN A 737 -47.61 -2.90 18.48
CA GLN A 737 -49.00 -2.49 18.73
C GLN A 737 -49.39 -2.53 20.22
N SER A 738 -48.84 -3.48 20.99
CA SER A 738 -49.03 -3.58 22.43
C SER A 738 -48.22 -2.56 23.24
N GLY A 739 -47.14 -2.00 22.67
CA GLY A 739 -46.42 -0.85 23.23
C GLY A 739 -47.18 0.47 23.11
N TYR A 740 -48.00 0.65 22.07
CA TYR A 740 -48.79 1.87 21.87
C TYR A 740 -50.00 2.01 22.80
N THR A 741 -50.47 0.90 23.40
CA THR A 741 -51.66 0.92 24.27
C THR A 741 -51.35 1.31 25.73
N GLN A 742 -50.07 1.39 26.12
CA GLN A 742 -49.66 1.79 27.49
C GLN A 742 -49.28 3.28 27.63
N GLY A 743 -49.24 4.05 26.54
CA GLY A 743 -48.83 5.46 26.55
C GLY A 743 -49.96 6.50 26.56
N SER A 744 -51.23 6.11 26.57
CA SER A 744 -52.36 7.04 26.36
C SER A 744 -53.45 7.04 27.44
N GLU A 745 -53.12 6.67 28.68
CA GLU A 745 -54.09 6.71 29.81
C GLU A 745 -53.67 7.60 31.01
N GLN A 746 -52.54 8.31 30.93
CA GLN A 746 -52.14 9.28 31.96
C GLN A 746 -51.75 10.62 31.34
N GLU A 747 -52.72 11.35 30.79
CA GLU A 747 -52.76 12.83 30.75
C GLU A 747 -54.00 13.28 29.95
N ARG A 748 -55.16 13.21 30.60
CA ARG A 748 -56.33 14.02 30.23
C ARG A 748 -56.97 14.54 31.51
N ASP A 749 -56.28 15.43 32.19
CA ASP A 749 -56.99 16.52 32.86
C ASP A 749 -56.15 17.81 32.88
N SER A 750 -56.83 18.92 32.64
CA SER A 750 -56.38 20.31 32.68
C SER A 750 -55.41 20.81 31.58
N THR A 751 -55.97 21.29 30.46
CA THR A 751 -55.98 22.71 30.03
C THR A 751 -56.25 22.84 28.53
N LYS A 752 -57.41 23.41 28.18
CA LYS A 752 -57.75 23.83 26.81
C LYS A 752 -57.07 25.19 26.52
N PRO A 753 -56.40 25.39 25.38
CA PRO A 753 -56.16 26.73 24.86
C PRO A 753 -57.39 27.19 24.04
N LYS A 754 -57.85 28.41 24.34
CA LYS A 754 -58.83 29.17 23.54
C LYS A 754 -58.17 29.60 22.23
N ILE A 755 -58.93 29.50 21.14
CA ILE A 755 -58.64 30.13 19.85
C ILE A 755 -59.41 31.46 19.84
N GLU A 756 -58.68 32.57 19.71
CA GLU A 756 -59.22 33.85 19.24
C GLU A 756 -58.88 33.97 17.76
N GLU A 757 -59.90 34.03 16.90
CA GLU A 757 -59.79 34.58 15.55
C GLU A 757 -59.86 36.11 15.66
N VAL A 758 -59.07 36.86 14.88
CA VAL A 758 -59.53 37.88 13.90
C VAL A 758 -58.34 38.32 13.02
N ASP A 759 -58.60 38.28 11.70
CA ASP A 759 -57.91 38.79 10.48
C ASP A 759 -56.45 38.39 10.16
#